data_AF-A0A842W0F1-F1
#
_entry.id   AF-A0A842W0F1-F1
#
_cell.length_a   1.000
_cell.length_b   1.000
_cell.length_c   1.000
_cell.angle_alpha   90.00
_cell.angle_beta   90.00
_cell.angle_gamma   90.00
#
_symmetry.space_group_name_H-M   'P 1'
#
loop_
_entity.id
_entity.type
_entity.pdbx_description
1 polymer ?
#
loop_
_entity_poly.entity_id
_entity_poly.type
_entity_poly.pdbx_seq_one_letter_code
_entity_poly.pdbx_strand_id
1 'polypeptide(L)'
;MIKRKILANFLCILFTIVLIMPVLNIDKEGINREDSDIKITKLESSDGLIAQIPTTQVTYDVEICGNYLYMTDYSDGLLVYDISDITQPVLTDSYDPDNKNWYFEKAGNIVYLAGDDYVRAVNVTDPYNIEYMSKSPYIGLSRDMDIQGDIAYTASISNGLAVINITRPNSLQADPLIDLKDPHSSDVAHAVRVSGNLALVAYGDAGLSIFNISDPSNIFEIGNLGGLGTVWGVECKGDIAYVSGTANGLHAVNISDPTNPTLEKTIASGFRSTRTAIHGDLLFSVGGGGKLNCVNISDRANPVEIKSHSIADYAFGVKVYGEYAFVAGGTQGVTVFEIASFLGNPQYLARHSTTGNCRAVAVDGDIVLFTDGWDLYSANVSSTYEFEILDSITLAEYIDEILVNGHYAWVTCQQDDVFCINVTDPYNLEILSSPSVTGIIYDINIQGDLAYIAARTNGIRVYNITDVKNPFEIASTNDHYISWRLDISGNTAFVTEFNYGLRCIDISDPYHPATIGSYSPSISNNYYDGSVQGDLFILASSTSNYGLYFINVSDPTDPIEIDYVPTTYAPQDINIFGNYAFVSCGNEGFVVYNISDPDNVHEIGRYNTDGMAMNSALDGTLAFVADRAEGLLLFQIFQGGTDDNDGDNLSCLDELWEHDTDPNKTDTDDDGLNDDYEIFTSLTDPLDPDHDDDGMPDGWEENYGLNPKNAGDNDTDTDNDDLIAVYEYGNNTDPGDEDTDDDSMDDYWEIINGLIPTNGDDNMSNDDADNLYAVWEYLNGTDPN
;
A
#
# COMPACT_ATOMS: atom_id res chain seq x y z
N MET A 1 36.51 -0.88 -68.37
CA MET A 1 36.27 -1.50 -67.05
C MET A 1 34.99 -0.94 -66.47
N ILE A 2 33.92 -1.71 -66.71
CA ILE A 2 32.63 -1.84 -66.02
C ILE A 2 32.32 -0.76 -64.98
N LYS A 3 31.49 0.23 -65.38
CA LYS A 3 30.44 0.82 -64.55
C LYS A 3 29.27 1.19 -65.46
N ARG A 4 28.19 0.42 -65.37
CA ARG A 4 26.83 0.77 -65.79
C ARG A 4 25.88 -0.19 -65.09
N LYS A 5 25.08 0.32 -64.14
CA LYS A 5 23.60 0.26 -64.14
C LYS A 5 23.02 0.42 -62.72
N ILE A 6 22.07 1.36 -62.64
CA ILE A 6 20.76 1.28 -61.97
C ILE A 6 20.75 1.35 -60.43
N LEU A 7 20.25 2.49 -59.95
CA LEU A 7 19.24 2.66 -58.87
C LEU A 7 19.33 1.70 -57.68
N ALA A 8 19.99 2.16 -56.61
CA ALA A 8 19.75 1.75 -55.23
C ALA A 8 19.58 3.04 -54.41
N ASN A 9 18.36 3.27 -53.93
CA ASN A 9 18.01 4.32 -52.96
C ASN A 9 18.77 4.01 -51.65
N PHE A 10 19.66 4.89 -51.17
CA PHE A 10 19.37 5.97 -50.22
C PHE A 10 18.51 5.51 -49.03
N LEU A 11 19.15 5.00 -47.95
CA LEU A 11 19.29 5.71 -46.66
C LEU A 11 20.07 4.81 -45.66
N CYS A 12 21.41 4.81 -45.76
CA CYS A 12 22.28 4.52 -44.61
C CYS A 12 22.54 5.85 -43.91
N ILE A 13 22.53 5.86 -42.57
CA ILE A 13 23.35 6.65 -41.63
C ILE A 13 22.52 6.82 -40.34
N LEU A 14 22.72 5.96 -39.33
CA LEU A 14 23.26 6.34 -38.01
C LEU A 14 23.40 5.08 -37.11
N PHE A 15 24.49 5.08 -36.33
CA PHE A 15 24.85 4.19 -35.21
C PHE A 15 25.48 2.81 -35.49
N THR A 16 26.81 2.88 -35.69
CA THR A 16 27.77 1.92 -35.13
C THR A 16 28.88 2.76 -34.50
N ILE A 17 29.13 2.61 -33.19
CA ILE A 17 30.42 2.74 -32.47
C ILE A 17 30.10 2.67 -30.95
N VAL A 18 30.47 1.57 -30.29
CA VAL A 18 30.97 1.57 -28.92
C VAL A 18 32.33 0.87 -28.97
N LEU A 19 33.36 1.55 -28.47
CA LEU A 19 34.77 1.22 -28.65
C LEU A 19 35.38 0.89 -27.28
N ILE A 20 35.62 -0.41 -27.06
CA ILE A 20 36.77 -1.06 -26.38
C ILE A 20 37.28 -0.50 -25.03
N MET A 21 37.19 -1.32 -23.97
CA MET A 21 38.27 -1.62 -23.00
C MET A 21 37.99 -2.96 -22.25
N PRO A 22 38.97 -3.61 -21.60
CA PRO A 22 39.41 -4.97 -21.91
C PRO A 22 38.56 -6.10 -21.31
N VAL A 23 38.32 -7.12 -22.13
CA VAL A 23 37.83 -8.44 -21.75
C VAL A 23 38.88 -9.14 -20.89
N LEU A 24 38.58 -9.33 -19.60
CA LEU A 24 39.18 -10.39 -18.80
C LEU A 24 38.52 -11.70 -19.27
N ASN A 25 39.29 -12.47 -20.02
CA ASN A 25 38.90 -13.77 -20.52
C ASN A 25 38.90 -14.75 -19.33
N ILE A 26 37.74 -15.02 -18.73
CA ILE A 26 37.55 -16.15 -17.82
C ILE A 26 37.01 -17.29 -18.68
N ASP A 27 37.82 -18.34 -18.78
CA ASP A 27 37.52 -19.54 -19.54
C ASP A 27 36.28 -20.26 -18.96
N LYS A 28 35.48 -20.83 -19.87
CA LYS A 28 34.38 -21.75 -19.58
C LYS A 28 34.90 -22.99 -18.85
N GLU A 29 34.79 -23.05 -17.54
CA GLU A 29 34.66 -24.29 -16.77
C GLU A 29 33.54 -24.12 -15.74
N GLY A 30 32.73 -25.16 -15.57
CA GLY A 30 31.46 -25.14 -14.86
C GLY A 30 31.55 -24.56 -13.45
N ILE A 31 30.49 -23.87 -13.06
CA ILE A 31 30.29 -23.34 -11.72
C ILE A 31 30.27 -24.52 -10.75
N ASN A 32 31.32 -24.65 -9.96
CA ASN A 32 31.29 -25.43 -8.72
C ASN A 32 30.50 -24.61 -7.70
N ARG A 33 29.47 -25.23 -7.13
CA ARG A 33 28.81 -24.80 -5.89
C ARG A 33 29.85 -24.86 -4.77
N GLU A 34 30.14 -23.70 -4.18
CA GLU A 34 30.84 -23.39 -2.91
C GLU A 34 31.75 -22.17 -3.12
N ASP A 35 31.46 -21.09 -2.40
CA ASP A 35 32.18 -19.80 -2.34
C ASP A 35 32.09 -18.86 -3.56
N SER A 36 31.01 -18.07 -3.61
CA SER A 36 31.12 -16.68 -4.07
C SER A 36 30.45 -15.74 -3.07
N ASP A 37 31.23 -15.28 -2.09
CA ASP A 37 30.93 -14.10 -1.27
C ASP A 37 30.73 -12.89 -2.19
N ILE A 38 29.51 -12.69 -2.67
CA ILE A 38 29.06 -11.41 -3.22
C ILE A 38 29.00 -10.47 -2.02
N LYS A 39 30.01 -9.59 -1.90
CA LYS A 39 29.99 -8.55 -0.88
C LYS A 39 28.94 -7.51 -1.22
N ILE A 40 27.77 -7.66 -0.60
CA ILE A 40 26.75 -6.62 -0.48
C ILE A 40 27.36 -5.47 0.31
N THR A 41 27.26 -4.25 -0.22
CA THR A 41 27.74 -3.05 0.47
C THR A 41 26.51 -2.29 0.95
N LYS A 42 26.25 -2.29 2.26
CA LYS A 42 25.32 -1.34 2.89
C LYS A 42 25.84 0.06 2.57
N LEU A 43 25.16 0.78 1.68
CA LEU A 43 25.46 2.16 1.35
C LEU A 43 24.45 3.02 2.10
N GLU A 44 24.73 3.33 3.37
CA GLU A 44 24.01 4.41 4.05
C GLU A 44 24.28 5.70 3.26
N SER A 45 23.31 6.11 2.46
CA SER A 45 23.36 7.33 1.68
C SER A 45 22.06 8.09 1.86
N SER A 46 22.19 9.41 1.93
CA SER A 46 21.15 10.42 2.14
C SER A 46 20.05 10.47 1.05
N ASP A 47 20.02 9.48 0.16
CA ASP A 47 19.24 9.46 -1.08
C ASP A 47 18.30 8.23 -1.16
N GLY A 48 17.94 7.61 -0.03
CA GLY A 48 16.90 6.56 -0.01
C GLY A 48 17.28 5.21 -0.60
N LEU A 49 18.56 4.98 -0.88
CA LEU A 49 19.07 3.70 -1.36
C LEU A 49 19.15 2.69 -0.20
N ILE A 50 18.39 1.61 -0.30
CA ILE A 50 18.30 0.57 0.73
C ILE A 50 19.28 -0.56 0.45
N ALA A 51 19.22 -1.09 -0.78
CA ALA A 51 20.01 -2.24 -1.18
C ALA A 51 20.44 -2.16 -2.64
N GLN A 52 21.53 -2.87 -2.94
CA GLN A 52 21.96 -3.15 -4.30
C GLN A 52 22.23 -4.64 -4.43
N ILE A 53 21.52 -5.29 -5.35
CA ILE A 53 21.57 -6.73 -5.60
C ILE A 53 22.34 -6.93 -6.91
N PRO A 54 23.66 -7.14 -6.85
CA PRO A 54 24.47 -7.17 -8.05
C PRO A 54 24.25 -8.46 -8.83
N THR A 55 24.16 -8.34 -10.15
CA THR A 55 24.14 -9.48 -11.06
C THR A 55 25.35 -9.50 -11.98
N THR A 56 25.52 -10.59 -12.72
CA THR A 56 26.63 -10.76 -13.65
C THR A 56 26.33 -10.24 -15.05
N GLN A 57 25.06 -10.05 -15.41
CA GLN A 57 24.64 -9.49 -16.70
C GLN A 57 23.83 -8.19 -16.54
N VAL A 58 22.94 -7.93 -17.50
CA VAL A 58 22.07 -6.76 -17.53
C VAL A 58 20.71 -7.20 -17.05
N THR A 59 20.27 -6.64 -15.93
CA THR A 59 18.91 -6.84 -15.44
C THR A 59 17.93 -6.00 -16.26
N TYR A 60 16.88 -6.65 -16.76
CA TYR A 60 15.85 -5.99 -17.56
C TYR A 60 14.54 -5.79 -16.82
N ASP A 61 14.16 -6.77 -16.01
CA ASP A 61 12.85 -6.81 -15.37
C ASP A 61 12.95 -7.47 -13.99
N VAL A 62 12.04 -7.07 -13.12
CA VAL A 62 11.92 -7.53 -11.74
C VAL A 62 10.45 -7.75 -11.42
N GLU A 63 10.16 -8.64 -10.48
CA GLU A 63 8.82 -8.90 -9.93
C GLU A 63 8.98 -9.38 -8.49
N ILE A 64 8.06 -9.02 -7.60
CA ILE A 64 8.13 -9.36 -6.19
C ILE A 64 6.87 -10.13 -5.82
N CYS A 65 7.03 -11.23 -5.09
CA CYS A 65 5.90 -11.98 -4.55
C CYS A 65 6.27 -12.50 -3.16
N GLY A 66 5.60 -11.95 -2.14
CA GLY A 66 5.95 -12.21 -0.75
C GLY A 66 7.42 -11.88 -0.49
N ASN A 67 8.14 -12.82 0.10
CA ASN A 67 9.56 -12.66 0.44
C ASN A 67 10.52 -12.98 -0.73
N TYR A 68 10.04 -13.08 -1.97
CA TYR A 68 10.88 -13.47 -3.10
C TYR A 68 10.93 -12.41 -4.19
N LEU A 69 12.14 -12.04 -4.58
CA LEU A 69 12.44 -11.23 -5.75
C LEU A 69 12.78 -12.14 -6.93
N TYR A 70 12.00 -12.00 -7.98
CA TYR A 70 12.23 -12.62 -9.28
C TYR A 70 12.83 -11.57 -10.20
N MET A 71 13.80 -11.95 -11.03
CA MET A 71 14.39 -11.02 -11.97
C MET A 71 14.93 -11.71 -13.22
N THR A 72 14.90 -11.00 -14.34
CA THR A 72 15.56 -11.45 -15.58
C THR A 72 16.93 -10.80 -15.73
N ASP A 73 17.98 -11.62 -15.84
CA ASP A 73 19.37 -11.16 -15.98
C ASP A 73 19.97 -11.62 -17.31
N TYR A 74 19.43 -11.10 -18.42
CA TYR A 74 19.85 -11.32 -19.81
C TYR A 74 20.26 -12.76 -20.20
N SER A 75 21.51 -13.17 -19.92
CA SER A 75 22.04 -14.50 -20.25
C SER A 75 22.02 -15.50 -19.09
N ASP A 76 21.78 -15.05 -17.87
CA ASP A 76 21.65 -15.90 -16.69
C ASP A 76 20.19 -16.33 -16.47
N GLY A 77 19.26 -15.79 -17.27
CA GLY A 77 17.86 -16.21 -17.30
C GLY A 77 17.04 -15.60 -16.16
N LEU A 78 16.24 -16.43 -15.49
CA LEU A 78 15.48 -16.07 -14.29
C LEU A 78 16.36 -16.33 -13.05
N LEU A 79 16.54 -15.31 -12.21
CA LEU A 79 17.14 -15.43 -10.90
C LEU A 79 16.06 -15.22 -9.83
N VAL A 80 16.11 -16.02 -8.76
CA VAL A 80 15.19 -15.91 -7.62
C VAL A 80 16.02 -15.63 -6.36
N TYR A 81 15.66 -14.58 -5.64
CA TYR A 81 16.28 -14.21 -4.38
C TYR A 81 15.23 -14.22 -3.27
N ASP A 82 15.58 -14.78 -2.12
CA ASP A 82 14.89 -14.55 -0.85
C ASP A 82 15.30 -13.17 -0.35
N ILE A 83 14.32 -12.30 -0.16
CA ILE A 83 14.43 -10.92 0.29
C ILE A 83 13.73 -10.70 1.65
N SER A 84 13.53 -11.76 2.44
CA SER A 84 13.01 -11.65 3.82
C SER A 84 13.82 -10.66 4.67
N ASP A 85 15.12 -10.51 4.38
CA ASP A 85 15.92 -9.34 4.75
C ASP A 85 16.39 -8.68 3.45
N ILE A 86 15.73 -7.59 3.04
CA ILE A 86 16.04 -6.86 1.81
C ILE A 86 17.46 -6.30 1.76
N THR A 87 18.09 -6.12 2.93
CA THR A 87 19.48 -5.66 3.02
C THR A 87 20.48 -6.80 2.85
N GLN A 88 20.03 -8.06 2.92
CA GLN A 88 20.81 -9.28 2.76
C GLN A 88 20.11 -10.32 1.87
N PRO A 89 19.80 -9.99 0.61
CA PRO A 89 19.14 -10.92 -0.30
C PRO A 89 19.98 -12.18 -0.54
N VAL A 90 19.32 -13.34 -0.53
CA VAL A 90 19.95 -14.65 -0.73
C VAL A 90 19.45 -15.27 -2.03
N LEU A 91 20.34 -15.54 -2.98
CA LEU A 91 19.98 -16.28 -4.20
C LEU A 91 19.51 -17.69 -3.81
N THR A 92 18.27 -18.03 -4.13
CA THR A 92 17.66 -19.34 -3.83
C THR A 92 17.88 -20.33 -4.97
N ASP A 93 17.52 -19.94 -6.19
CA ASP A 93 17.70 -20.74 -7.40
C ASP A 93 17.77 -19.88 -8.68
N SER A 94 18.16 -20.50 -9.80
CA SER A 94 18.18 -19.86 -11.12
C SER A 94 17.87 -20.79 -12.28
N TYR A 95 17.30 -20.21 -13.34
CA TYR A 95 16.84 -20.93 -14.51
C TYR A 95 17.26 -20.21 -15.80
N ASP A 96 18.16 -20.84 -16.56
CA ASP A 96 18.61 -20.36 -17.87
C ASP A 96 17.92 -21.16 -19.00
N PRO A 97 16.99 -20.55 -19.74
CA PRO A 97 16.30 -21.22 -20.84
C PRO A 97 17.05 -21.13 -22.19
N ASP A 98 18.35 -21.45 -22.24
CA ASP A 98 19.16 -21.56 -23.48
C ASP A 98 19.15 -20.31 -24.41
N ASN A 99 18.52 -19.20 -23.99
CA ASN A 99 18.24 -18.01 -24.81
C ASN A 99 17.84 -16.80 -23.95
N LYS A 100 17.88 -15.60 -24.53
CA LYS A 100 17.67 -14.33 -23.82
C LYS A 100 16.21 -14.12 -23.43
N ASN A 101 15.96 -13.88 -22.14
CA ASN A 101 14.69 -13.35 -21.65
C ASN A 101 14.88 -11.89 -21.27
N TRP A 102 13.83 -11.12 -21.49
CA TRP A 102 13.86 -9.68 -21.29
C TRP A 102 12.83 -9.23 -20.27
N TYR A 103 11.68 -9.89 -20.21
CA TYR A 103 10.57 -9.52 -19.34
C TYR A 103 9.83 -10.78 -18.93
N PHE A 104 9.04 -10.69 -17.87
CA PHE A 104 8.25 -11.82 -17.41
C PHE A 104 7.05 -11.34 -16.61
N GLU A 105 6.06 -12.20 -16.46
CA GLU A 105 4.97 -12.00 -15.53
C GLU A 105 4.73 -13.27 -14.71
N LYS A 106 4.26 -13.11 -13.48
CA LYS A 106 3.96 -14.23 -12.57
C LYS A 106 2.45 -14.36 -12.40
N ALA A 107 1.94 -15.59 -12.48
CA ALA A 107 0.55 -15.91 -12.15
C ALA A 107 0.52 -17.12 -11.22
N GLY A 108 0.05 -16.92 -9.99
CA GLY A 108 0.14 -17.92 -8.93
C GLY A 108 1.58 -18.45 -8.78
N ASN A 109 1.76 -19.77 -8.79
CA ASN A 109 3.06 -20.41 -8.61
C ASN A 109 3.91 -20.52 -9.91
N ILE A 110 3.58 -19.75 -10.95
CA ILE A 110 4.19 -19.91 -12.27
C ILE A 110 4.70 -18.58 -12.79
N VAL A 111 5.94 -18.58 -13.29
CA VAL A 111 6.55 -17.46 -14.00
C VAL A 111 6.51 -17.72 -15.51
N TYR A 112 5.99 -16.75 -16.26
CA TYR A 112 5.92 -16.75 -17.72
C TYR A 112 6.98 -15.83 -18.31
N LEU A 113 8.08 -16.41 -18.79
CA LEU A 113 9.23 -15.68 -19.32
C LEU A 113 9.01 -15.32 -20.80
N ALA A 114 9.05 -14.02 -21.12
CA ALA A 114 9.07 -13.49 -22.48
C ALA A 114 10.51 -13.25 -22.98
N GLY A 115 10.79 -13.76 -24.17
CA GLY A 115 12.11 -13.66 -24.79
C GLY A 115 12.10 -13.45 -26.31
N ASP A 116 13.18 -13.86 -26.97
CA ASP A 116 13.36 -13.67 -28.42
C ASP A 116 12.46 -14.58 -29.31
N ASP A 117 11.79 -15.59 -28.74
CA ASP A 117 11.17 -16.68 -29.48
C ASP A 117 9.81 -17.18 -28.97
N TYR A 118 9.74 -17.57 -27.70
CA TYR A 118 8.59 -18.20 -27.05
C TYR A 118 8.32 -17.53 -25.70
N VAL A 119 7.10 -17.72 -25.20
CA VAL A 119 6.81 -17.62 -23.77
C VAL A 119 7.09 -18.96 -23.12
N ARG A 120 7.79 -18.98 -21.98
CA ARG A 120 8.11 -20.21 -21.23
C ARG A 120 7.43 -20.16 -19.88
N ALA A 121 6.74 -21.23 -19.51
CA ALA A 121 6.21 -21.41 -18.17
C ALA A 121 7.26 -22.11 -17.30
N VAL A 122 7.53 -21.54 -16.13
CA VAL A 122 8.46 -22.04 -15.13
C VAL A 122 7.71 -22.13 -13.81
N ASN A 123 7.67 -23.31 -13.21
CA ASN A 123 7.11 -23.53 -11.88
C ASN A 123 8.08 -22.97 -10.84
N VAL A 124 7.56 -22.09 -9.99
CA VAL A 124 8.28 -21.45 -8.88
C VAL A 124 7.60 -21.72 -7.53
N THR A 125 6.76 -22.76 -7.44
CA THR A 125 6.12 -23.20 -6.17
C THR A 125 7.16 -23.41 -5.07
N ASP A 126 8.29 -24.03 -5.42
CA ASP A 126 9.48 -24.07 -4.56
C ASP A 126 10.54 -23.11 -5.12
N PRO A 127 10.76 -21.93 -4.51
CA PRO A 127 11.75 -20.97 -4.98
C PRO A 127 13.20 -21.45 -4.85
N TYR A 128 13.45 -22.58 -4.18
CA TYR A 128 14.76 -23.25 -4.12
C TYR A 128 14.92 -24.38 -5.15
N ASN A 129 13.85 -24.71 -5.87
CA ASN A 129 13.86 -25.74 -6.91
C ASN A 129 12.89 -25.35 -8.03
N ILE A 130 13.34 -24.47 -8.92
CA ILE A 130 12.51 -23.98 -10.02
C ILE A 130 12.54 -24.93 -11.22
N GLU A 131 11.36 -25.21 -11.78
CA GLU A 131 11.19 -26.26 -12.77
C GLU A 131 10.61 -25.74 -14.08
N TYR A 132 11.30 -25.97 -15.19
CA TYR A 132 10.73 -25.69 -16.51
C TYR A 132 9.54 -26.60 -16.79
N MET A 133 8.41 -25.98 -17.19
CA MET A 133 7.18 -26.71 -17.50
C MET A 133 7.02 -26.89 -19.01
N SER A 134 6.80 -25.78 -19.73
CA SER A 134 6.51 -25.81 -21.16
C SER A 134 6.79 -24.47 -21.84
N LYS A 135 6.50 -24.39 -23.14
CA LYS A 135 6.63 -23.17 -23.92
C LYS A 135 5.49 -23.02 -24.91
N SER A 136 5.15 -21.79 -25.24
CA SER A 136 4.14 -21.46 -26.24
C SER A 136 4.61 -21.76 -27.68
N PRO A 137 3.73 -21.67 -28.68
CA PRO A 137 4.14 -21.59 -30.09
C PRO A 137 5.08 -20.40 -30.34
N TYR A 138 5.80 -20.41 -31.45
CA TYR A 138 6.72 -19.31 -31.78
C TYR A 138 5.95 -17.98 -31.95
N ILE A 139 6.21 -17.01 -31.07
CA ILE A 139 5.61 -15.67 -31.07
C ILE A 139 6.59 -14.58 -31.51
N GLY A 140 7.87 -14.93 -31.68
CA GLY A 140 8.94 -13.99 -31.98
C GLY A 140 9.36 -13.17 -30.76
N LEU A 141 10.11 -12.09 -30.99
CA LEU A 141 10.65 -11.26 -29.91
C LEU A 141 9.51 -10.54 -29.17
N SER A 142 9.39 -10.82 -27.88
CA SER A 142 8.46 -10.15 -26.97
C SER A 142 9.20 -9.21 -26.01
N ARG A 143 8.60 -8.04 -25.76
CA ARG A 143 9.16 -6.97 -24.91
C ARG A 143 8.36 -6.70 -23.65
N ASP A 144 7.22 -7.34 -23.49
CA ASP A 144 6.34 -7.14 -22.35
C ASP A 144 5.27 -8.21 -22.32
N MET A 145 4.73 -8.43 -21.13
CA MET A 145 3.58 -9.29 -20.93
C MET A 145 2.69 -8.67 -19.86
N ASP A 146 1.42 -8.99 -19.92
CA ASP A 146 0.49 -8.78 -18.83
C ASP A 146 -0.48 -9.97 -18.78
N ILE A 147 -0.97 -10.32 -17.60
CA ILE A 147 -1.80 -11.50 -17.38
C ILE A 147 -3.12 -11.07 -16.72
N GLN A 148 -4.24 -11.53 -17.29
CA GLN A 148 -5.55 -11.40 -16.66
C GLN A 148 -6.21 -12.78 -16.60
N GLY A 149 -6.35 -13.31 -15.38
CA GLY A 149 -6.79 -14.67 -15.13
C GLY A 149 -5.98 -15.68 -15.94
N ASP A 150 -6.67 -16.47 -16.76
CA ASP A 150 -6.11 -17.56 -17.55
C ASP A 150 -5.47 -17.16 -18.89
N ILE A 151 -5.21 -15.86 -19.10
CA ILE A 151 -4.78 -15.33 -20.39
C ILE A 151 -3.58 -14.39 -20.23
N ALA A 152 -2.52 -14.71 -20.96
CA ALA A 152 -1.35 -13.84 -21.12
C ALA A 152 -1.41 -13.05 -22.43
N TYR A 153 -1.31 -11.73 -22.30
CA TYR A 153 -1.25 -10.76 -23.39
C TYR A 153 0.19 -10.28 -23.54
N THR A 154 0.75 -10.34 -24.75
CA THR A 154 2.17 -10.05 -24.95
C THR A 154 2.44 -9.10 -26.11
N ALA A 155 3.31 -8.12 -25.85
CA ALA A 155 3.78 -7.16 -26.84
C ALA A 155 4.89 -7.77 -27.70
N SER A 156 4.51 -8.37 -28.83
CA SER A 156 5.43 -8.99 -29.78
C SER A 156 5.80 -8.04 -30.91
N ILE A 157 7.11 -7.92 -31.18
CA ILE A 157 7.64 -7.13 -32.29
C ILE A 157 7.18 -7.65 -33.65
N SER A 158 6.91 -8.95 -33.75
CA SER A 158 6.57 -9.59 -35.03
C SER A 158 5.08 -9.52 -35.33
N ASN A 159 4.27 -9.42 -34.27
CA ASN A 159 2.86 -9.76 -34.27
C ASN A 159 1.98 -8.65 -33.68
N GLY A 160 2.55 -7.60 -33.08
CA GLY A 160 1.78 -6.60 -32.35
C GLY A 160 1.33 -7.15 -30.99
N LEU A 161 0.02 -7.35 -30.83
CA LEU A 161 -0.55 -7.97 -29.63
C LEU A 161 -0.76 -9.46 -29.88
N ALA A 162 -0.08 -10.31 -29.10
CA ALA A 162 -0.25 -11.75 -29.12
C ALA A 162 -0.95 -12.20 -27.83
N VAL A 163 -1.83 -13.20 -27.93
CA VAL A 163 -2.61 -13.70 -26.79
C VAL A 163 -2.43 -15.21 -26.66
N ILE A 164 -2.13 -15.63 -25.43
CA ILE A 164 -1.77 -17.00 -25.08
C ILE A 164 -2.69 -17.43 -23.94
N ASN A 165 -3.42 -18.53 -24.15
CA ASN A 165 -4.12 -19.20 -23.05
C ASN A 165 -3.10 -19.89 -22.15
N ILE A 166 -3.16 -19.62 -20.86
CA ILE A 166 -2.24 -20.14 -19.85
C ILE A 166 -2.90 -21.10 -18.85
N THR A 167 -4.19 -21.43 -19.01
CA THR A 167 -4.94 -22.41 -18.20
C THR A 167 -4.20 -23.75 -18.05
N ARG A 168 -3.39 -24.14 -19.05
CA ARG A 168 -2.62 -25.41 -19.05
C ARG A 168 -1.12 -25.15 -19.18
N PRO A 169 -0.46 -24.71 -18.09
CA PRO A 169 0.94 -24.27 -18.13
C PRO A 169 1.94 -25.39 -18.49
N ASN A 170 1.57 -26.65 -18.28
CA ASN A 170 2.36 -27.82 -18.71
C ASN A 170 2.30 -28.09 -20.22
N SER A 171 1.43 -27.39 -20.97
CA SER A 171 1.19 -27.68 -22.39
C SER A 171 0.89 -26.45 -23.26
N LEU A 172 1.51 -25.29 -22.99
CA LEU A 172 1.25 -24.03 -23.72
C LEU A 172 1.34 -24.16 -25.27
N GLN A 173 2.18 -25.06 -25.78
CA GLN A 173 2.33 -25.33 -27.21
C GLN A 173 1.05 -25.87 -27.89
N ALA A 174 0.10 -26.41 -27.13
CA ALA A 174 -1.11 -27.02 -27.63
C ALA A 174 -2.20 -25.99 -27.96
N ASP A 175 -2.10 -24.78 -27.41
CA ASP A 175 -3.14 -23.76 -27.52
C ASP A 175 -2.92 -22.86 -28.75
N PRO A 176 -4.01 -22.51 -29.46
CA PRO A 176 -3.91 -21.66 -30.65
C PRO A 176 -3.53 -20.23 -30.25
N LEU A 177 -2.49 -19.70 -30.88
CA LEU A 177 -2.09 -18.30 -30.75
C LEU A 177 -3.10 -17.39 -31.48
N ILE A 178 -3.59 -16.37 -30.80
CA ILE A 178 -4.30 -15.26 -31.45
C ILE A 178 -3.27 -14.15 -31.72
N ASP A 179 -2.94 -13.97 -33.00
CA ASP A 179 -1.99 -12.96 -33.50
C ASP A 179 -2.77 -11.80 -34.13
N LEU A 180 -2.86 -10.70 -33.39
CA LEU A 180 -3.45 -9.46 -33.87
C LEU A 180 -2.38 -8.63 -34.55
N LYS A 181 -2.05 -9.01 -35.79
CA LYS A 181 -1.08 -8.30 -36.62
C LYS A 181 -1.26 -6.78 -36.49
N ASP A 182 -0.14 -6.11 -36.24
CA ASP A 182 -0.05 -4.66 -36.11
C ASP A 182 -0.99 -3.91 -37.10
N PRO A 183 -2.04 -3.21 -36.60
CA PRO A 183 -2.93 -2.44 -37.46
C PRO A 183 -2.22 -1.25 -38.14
N HIS A 184 -1.05 -0.84 -37.62
CA HIS A 184 -0.28 0.32 -38.08
C HIS A 184 0.92 -0.06 -38.99
N SER A 185 1.11 -1.36 -39.25
CA SER A 185 1.96 -2.01 -40.28
C SER A 185 3.46 -1.69 -40.36
N SER A 186 3.99 -0.77 -39.54
CA SER A 186 5.42 -0.40 -39.54
C SER A 186 6.04 -0.13 -38.18
N ASP A 187 5.26 -0.22 -37.09
CA ASP A 187 5.72 0.07 -35.73
C ASP A 187 5.75 -1.19 -34.87
N VAL A 188 6.34 -1.08 -33.69
CA VAL A 188 6.66 -2.21 -32.82
C VAL A 188 5.92 -2.06 -31.51
N ALA A 189 5.23 -3.12 -31.07
CA ALA A 189 4.68 -3.16 -29.71
C ALA A 189 5.83 -3.25 -28.70
N HIS A 190 5.89 -2.29 -27.79
CA HIS A 190 6.89 -2.23 -26.73
C HIS A 190 6.35 -2.64 -25.37
N ALA A 191 5.09 -2.33 -25.11
CA ALA A 191 4.44 -2.59 -23.85
C ALA A 191 2.97 -2.93 -24.02
N VAL A 192 2.44 -3.73 -23.09
CA VAL A 192 1.02 -4.04 -22.97
C VAL A 192 0.62 -3.97 -21.50
N ARG A 193 -0.53 -3.36 -21.24
CA ARG A 193 -1.23 -3.44 -19.96
C ARG A 193 -2.69 -3.76 -20.16
N VAL A 194 -3.23 -4.57 -19.28
CA VAL A 194 -4.61 -5.04 -19.27
C VAL A 194 -5.33 -4.37 -18.10
N SER A 195 -6.54 -3.88 -18.36
CA SER A 195 -7.39 -3.27 -17.35
C SER A 195 -8.84 -3.59 -17.68
N GLY A 196 -9.41 -4.52 -16.90
CA GLY A 196 -10.76 -5.07 -17.10
C GLY A 196 -10.97 -5.61 -18.51
N ASN A 197 -11.75 -4.89 -19.31
CA ASN A 197 -12.09 -5.29 -20.69
C ASN A 197 -11.18 -4.68 -21.75
N LEU A 198 -10.08 -4.03 -21.37
CA LEU A 198 -9.18 -3.30 -22.25
C LEU A 198 -7.76 -3.86 -22.22
N ALA A 199 -7.12 -3.90 -23.40
CA ALA A 199 -5.66 -4.01 -23.50
C ALA A 199 -5.08 -2.75 -24.15
N LEU A 200 -4.22 -2.07 -23.41
CA LEU A 200 -3.50 -0.86 -23.77
C LEU A 200 -2.13 -1.24 -24.32
N VAL A 201 -1.82 -0.86 -25.55
CA VAL A 201 -0.57 -1.27 -26.22
C VAL A 201 0.21 -0.04 -26.70
N ALA A 202 1.47 0.06 -26.25
CA ALA A 202 2.39 1.13 -26.66
C ALA A 202 3.12 0.72 -27.96
N TYR A 203 2.75 1.34 -29.09
CA TYR A 203 3.27 1.04 -30.42
C TYR A 203 4.28 2.07 -30.92
N GLY A 204 5.43 2.21 -30.27
CA GLY A 204 6.55 2.99 -30.83
C GLY A 204 6.13 4.38 -31.32
N ASP A 205 6.33 4.70 -32.61
CA ASP A 205 5.96 6.00 -33.18
C ASP A 205 4.44 6.17 -33.45
N ALA A 206 3.67 5.07 -33.45
CA ALA A 206 2.22 5.08 -33.62
C ALA A 206 1.45 5.53 -32.37
N GLY A 207 2.11 5.55 -31.20
CA GLY A 207 1.52 6.00 -29.94
C GLY A 207 0.79 4.90 -29.18
N LEU A 208 -0.33 5.25 -28.55
CA LEU A 208 -1.15 4.32 -27.75
C LEU A 208 -2.27 3.72 -28.60
N SER A 209 -2.46 2.41 -28.57
CA SER A 209 -3.65 1.75 -29.15
C SER A 209 -4.39 0.95 -28.08
N ILE A 210 -5.71 0.88 -28.20
CA ILE A 210 -6.62 0.31 -27.20
C ILE A 210 -7.43 -0.79 -27.86
N PHE A 211 -7.37 -2.00 -27.31
CA PHE A 211 -8.11 -3.16 -27.77
C PHE A 211 -9.22 -3.52 -26.79
N ASN A 212 -10.37 -3.93 -27.31
CA ASN A 212 -11.38 -4.60 -26.52
C ASN A 212 -11.01 -6.09 -26.40
N ILE A 213 -10.89 -6.56 -25.16
CA ILE A 213 -10.54 -7.94 -24.82
C ILE A 213 -11.67 -8.68 -24.06
N SER A 214 -12.88 -8.11 -24.00
CA SER A 214 -14.04 -8.72 -23.33
C SER A 214 -14.44 -10.10 -23.87
N ASP A 215 -14.10 -10.38 -25.13
CA ASP A 215 -14.17 -11.70 -25.73
C ASP A 215 -12.77 -12.10 -26.20
N PRO A 216 -12.06 -12.96 -25.46
CA PRO A 216 -10.72 -13.41 -25.83
C PRO A 216 -10.63 -14.09 -27.19
N SER A 217 -11.74 -14.63 -27.71
CA SER A 217 -11.78 -15.23 -29.04
C SER A 217 -11.96 -14.21 -30.17
N ASN A 218 -12.34 -12.98 -29.84
CA ASN A 218 -12.61 -11.90 -30.78
C ASN A 218 -12.12 -10.54 -30.24
N ILE A 219 -10.80 -10.38 -30.25
CA ILE A 219 -10.14 -9.13 -29.84
C ILE A 219 -10.01 -8.19 -31.03
N PHE A 220 -10.29 -6.91 -30.83
CA PHE A 220 -10.17 -5.89 -31.88
C PHE A 220 -9.81 -4.51 -31.31
N GLU A 221 -9.08 -3.72 -32.10
CA GLU A 221 -8.75 -2.32 -31.76
C GLU A 221 -10.03 -1.47 -31.77
N ILE A 222 -10.23 -0.69 -30.71
CA ILE A 222 -11.38 0.21 -30.53
C ILE A 222 -11.00 1.68 -30.55
N GLY A 223 -9.74 2.01 -30.23
CA GLY A 223 -9.25 3.39 -30.20
C GLY A 223 -7.73 3.49 -30.31
N ASN A 224 -7.26 4.67 -30.70
CA ASN A 224 -5.84 4.98 -30.87
C ASN A 224 -5.58 6.47 -30.59
N LEU A 225 -4.41 6.77 -30.02
CA LEU A 225 -3.88 8.11 -29.85
C LEU A 225 -2.43 8.20 -30.33
N GLY A 226 -2.25 8.73 -31.55
CA GLY A 226 -0.94 9.12 -32.08
C GLY A 226 -0.46 10.49 -31.60
N GLY A 227 0.74 10.90 -32.07
CA GLY A 227 1.29 12.23 -31.77
C GLY A 227 1.99 12.37 -30.43
N LEU A 228 2.17 11.27 -29.70
CA LEU A 228 2.92 11.19 -28.43
C LEU A 228 4.45 11.09 -28.66
N GLY A 229 4.89 10.89 -29.91
CA GLY A 229 6.28 10.53 -30.22
C GLY A 229 6.52 9.04 -29.97
N THR A 230 7.79 8.62 -29.92
CA THR A 230 8.11 7.20 -29.71
C THR A 230 7.81 6.78 -28.27
N VAL A 231 6.83 5.91 -28.05
CA VAL A 231 6.43 5.38 -26.74
C VAL A 231 7.04 4.00 -26.45
N TRP A 232 7.25 3.68 -25.17
CA TRP A 232 7.99 2.50 -24.71
C TRP A 232 7.26 1.71 -23.62
N GLY A 233 6.61 2.39 -22.69
CA GLY A 233 5.84 1.79 -21.62
C GLY A 233 4.44 2.38 -21.56
N VAL A 234 3.52 1.62 -21.00
CA VAL A 234 2.20 2.08 -20.61
C VAL A 234 1.90 1.49 -19.24
N GLU A 235 1.28 2.28 -18.37
CA GLU A 235 0.61 1.86 -17.13
C GLU A 235 -0.76 2.54 -17.08
N CYS A 236 -1.71 2.01 -16.32
CA CYS A 236 -3.02 2.63 -16.15
C CYS A 236 -3.45 2.68 -14.68
N LYS A 237 -4.14 3.76 -14.33
CA LYS A 237 -4.86 3.90 -13.05
C LYS A 237 -6.25 4.42 -13.38
N GLY A 238 -7.27 3.60 -13.15
CA GLY A 238 -8.65 3.86 -13.57
C GLY A 238 -8.75 4.31 -15.03
N ASP A 239 -9.36 5.47 -15.26
CA ASP A 239 -9.62 6.02 -16.59
C ASP A 239 -8.42 6.75 -17.25
N ILE A 240 -7.20 6.66 -16.70
CA ILE A 240 -6.00 7.31 -17.23
C ILE A 240 -4.92 6.27 -17.58
N ALA A 241 -4.39 6.37 -18.80
CA ALA A 241 -3.20 5.65 -19.25
C ALA A 241 -1.97 6.59 -19.21
N TYR A 242 -0.92 6.18 -18.51
CA TYR A 242 0.37 6.86 -18.43
C TYR A 242 1.35 6.22 -19.41
N VAL A 243 1.65 6.95 -20.48
CA VAL A 243 2.44 6.44 -21.62
C VAL A 243 3.82 7.08 -21.62
N SER A 244 4.86 6.27 -21.41
CA SER A 244 6.26 6.73 -21.35
C SER A 244 6.91 6.74 -22.75
N GLY A 245 7.79 7.72 -23.03
CA GLY A 245 8.41 7.84 -24.36
C GLY A 245 9.69 8.68 -24.47
N THR A 246 10.06 9.01 -25.72
CA THR A 246 11.21 9.86 -26.08
C THR A 246 11.06 11.30 -25.58
N ALA A 247 12.05 12.18 -25.85
CA ALA A 247 12.38 13.47 -25.21
C ALA A 247 11.24 14.49 -24.93
N ASN A 248 10.01 14.20 -25.30
CA ASN A 248 8.82 14.96 -24.96
C ASN A 248 8.22 14.58 -23.59
N GLY A 249 8.62 13.46 -22.96
CA GLY A 249 8.28 13.13 -21.57
C GLY A 249 7.31 11.95 -21.40
N LEU A 250 6.58 11.95 -20.30
CA LEU A 250 5.56 10.98 -19.89
C LEU A 250 4.16 11.58 -20.15
N HIS A 251 3.25 10.83 -20.77
CA HIS A 251 1.96 11.35 -21.22
C HIS A 251 0.81 10.77 -20.41
N ALA A 252 -0.04 11.62 -19.83
CA ALA A 252 -1.30 11.22 -19.23
C ALA A 252 -2.41 11.29 -20.28
N VAL A 253 -3.01 10.14 -20.59
CA VAL A 253 -4.02 9.97 -21.64
C VAL A 253 -5.33 9.52 -21.00
N ASN A 254 -6.39 10.29 -21.21
CA ASN A 254 -7.73 9.91 -20.79
C ASN A 254 -8.29 8.80 -21.69
N ILE A 255 -8.73 7.72 -21.07
CA ILE A 255 -9.31 6.54 -21.69
C ILE A 255 -10.73 6.21 -21.20
N SER A 256 -11.40 7.14 -20.49
CA SER A 256 -12.81 7.00 -20.06
C SER A 256 -13.78 6.73 -21.22
N ASP A 257 -13.47 7.29 -22.40
CA ASP A 257 -14.02 6.82 -23.68
C ASP A 257 -12.88 6.15 -24.47
N PRO A 258 -12.71 4.83 -24.35
CA PRO A 258 -11.60 4.12 -24.97
C PRO A 258 -11.69 4.10 -26.51
N THR A 259 -12.84 4.49 -27.09
CA THR A 259 -12.99 4.65 -28.54
C THR A 259 -12.45 5.98 -29.06
N ASN A 260 -12.24 6.95 -28.16
CA ASN A 260 -11.74 8.28 -28.48
C ASN A 260 -10.79 8.80 -27.38
N PRO A 261 -9.62 8.16 -27.19
CA PRO A 261 -8.66 8.57 -26.18
C PRO A 261 -8.10 9.97 -26.44
N THR A 262 -7.85 10.74 -25.38
CA THR A 262 -7.35 12.12 -25.49
C THR A 262 -6.16 12.40 -24.58
N LEU A 263 -5.14 13.08 -25.11
CA LEU A 263 -4.01 13.56 -24.30
C LEU A 263 -4.48 14.67 -23.35
N GLU A 264 -4.40 14.42 -22.04
CA GLU A 264 -4.67 15.45 -21.03
C GLU A 264 -3.43 16.29 -20.78
N LYS A 265 -2.28 15.63 -20.54
CA LYS A 265 -1.06 16.30 -20.13
C LYS A 265 0.20 15.57 -20.54
N THR A 266 1.25 16.34 -20.76
CA THR A 266 2.62 15.84 -20.93
C THR A 266 3.44 16.30 -19.74
N ILE A 267 3.95 15.34 -18.98
CA ILE A 267 4.82 15.50 -17.82
C ILE A 267 6.26 15.50 -18.31
N ALA A 268 6.95 16.62 -18.13
CA ALA A 268 8.31 16.80 -18.61
C ALA A 268 9.32 16.12 -17.66
N SER A 269 9.52 14.82 -17.78
CA SER A 269 10.46 14.04 -16.95
C SER A 269 11.94 14.40 -17.14
N GLY A 270 12.29 15.18 -18.17
CA GLY A 270 13.67 15.61 -18.43
C GLY A 270 14.63 14.51 -18.91
N PHE A 271 14.14 13.27 -19.08
CA PHE A 271 14.87 12.16 -19.68
C PHE A 271 13.90 11.24 -20.46
N ARG A 272 14.44 10.28 -21.19
CA ARG A 272 13.63 9.32 -21.93
C ARG A 272 13.15 8.23 -20.99
N SER A 273 11.86 8.15 -20.71
CA SER A 273 11.33 7.05 -19.90
C SER A 273 11.06 5.81 -20.77
N THR A 274 11.39 4.62 -20.24
CA THR A 274 11.24 3.32 -20.90
C THR A 274 10.21 2.44 -20.20
N ARG A 275 10.11 2.52 -18.87
CA ARG A 275 9.15 1.80 -18.05
C ARG A 275 8.61 2.69 -16.96
N THR A 276 7.43 2.31 -16.51
CA THR A 276 6.67 2.96 -15.46
C THR A 276 6.14 1.91 -14.51
N ALA A 277 5.91 2.28 -13.26
CA ALA A 277 5.14 1.52 -12.29
C ALA A 277 4.29 2.50 -11.51
N ILE A 278 3.08 2.09 -11.15
CA ILE A 278 2.20 2.86 -10.30
C ILE A 278 2.14 2.15 -8.96
N HIS A 279 2.19 2.94 -7.89
CA HIS A 279 1.88 2.49 -6.54
C HIS A 279 1.12 3.61 -5.89
N GLY A 280 -0.16 3.36 -5.63
CA GLY A 280 -1.04 4.41 -5.16
C GLY A 280 -1.08 5.62 -6.11
N ASP A 281 -0.73 6.79 -5.60
CA ASP A 281 -0.74 8.07 -6.32
C ASP A 281 0.62 8.45 -6.90
N LEU A 282 1.57 7.52 -6.83
CA LEU A 282 2.92 7.72 -7.27
C LEU A 282 3.16 6.93 -8.55
N LEU A 283 3.48 7.67 -9.61
CA LEU A 283 3.95 7.12 -10.86
C LEU A 283 5.48 7.18 -10.88
N PHE A 284 6.09 6.02 -10.75
CA PHE A 284 7.51 5.82 -10.91
C PHE A 284 7.82 5.64 -12.39
N SER A 285 8.84 6.33 -12.87
CA SER A 285 9.28 6.26 -14.26
C SER A 285 10.80 6.13 -14.32
N VAL A 286 11.26 5.14 -15.09
CA VAL A 286 12.70 4.88 -15.30
C VAL A 286 13.07 5.05 -16.75
N GLY A 287 14.35 5.26 -17.05
CA GLY A 287 14.84 5.14 -18.42
C GLY A 287 16.20 5.75 -18.73
N GLY A 288 16.34 6.20 -19.98
CA GLY A 288 17.59 6.62 -20.62
C GLY A 288 18.22 7.84 -19.94
N GLY A 289 19.32 7.59 -19.22
CA GLY A 289 20.03 8.58 -18.41
C GLY A 289 20.34 8.12 -16.98
N GLY A 290 19.81 6.95 -16.57
CA GLY A 290 20.04 6.39 -15.25
C GLY A 290 19.32 7.19 -14.18
N LYS A 291 17.99 7.26 -14.30
CA LYS A 291 17.14 7.94 -13.33
C LYS A 291 15.90 7.11 -13.02
N LEU A 292 15.52 7.12 -11.74
CA LEU A 292 14.19 6.78 -11.25
C LEU A 292 13.51 8.08 -10.86
N ASN A 293 12.39 8.39 -11.49
CA ASN A 293 11.64 9.61 -11.26
C ASN A 293 10.27 9.29 -10.69
N CYS A 294 9.91 9.96 -9.61
CA CYS A 294 8.61 9.83 -8.98
C CYS A 294 7.76 11.05 -9.32
N VAL A 295 6.54 10.78 -9.77
CA VAL A 295 5.56 11.79 -10.18
C VAL A 295 4.28 11.54 -9.38
N ASN A 296 3.83 12.57 -8.67
CA ASN A 296 2.51 12.58 -8.06
C ASN A 296 1.45 12.67 -9.15
N ILE A 297 0.50 11.73 -9.14
CA ILE A 297 -0.61 11.64 -10.09
C ILE A 297 -2.00 11.76 -9.46
N SER A 298 -2.09 12.14 -8.18
CA SER A 298 -3.33 12.41 -7.42
C SER A 298 -4.31 13.34 -8.15
N ASP A 299 -3.83 14.52 -8.51
CA ASP A 299 -4.53 15.42 -9.41
C ASP A 299 -4.21 15.04 -10.85
N ARG A 300 -5.11 14.25 -11.48
CA ARG A 300 -5.04 13.89 -12.90
C ARG A 300 -4.84 15.09 -13.84
N ALA A 301 -5.38 16.27 -13.50
CA ALA A 301 -5.20 17.48 -14.30
C ALA A 301 -3.83 18.12 -14.07
N ASN A 302 -3.21 17.88 -12.91
CA ASN A 302 -1.92 18.44 -12.52
C ASN A 302 -0.94 17.43 -11.93
N PRO A 303 -0.48 16.44 -12.70
CA PRO A 303 0.64 15.60 -12.29
C PRO A 303 1.90 16.45 -12.08
N VAL A 304 2.59 16.21 -10.96
CA VAL A 304 3.77 16.96 -10.51
C VAL A 304 4.95 16.01 -10.29
N GLU A 305 6.10 16.32 -10.90
CA GLU A 305 7.34 15.61 -10.57
C GLU A 305 7.76 15.95 -9.14
N ILE A 306 7.86 14.94 -8.28
CA ILE A 306 8.26 15.10 -6.89
C ILE A 306 9.79 15.16 -6.80
N LYS A 307 10.43 14.08 -7.26
CA LYS A 307 11.87 13.86 -7.11
C LYS A 307 12.39 12.80 -8.09
N SER A 308 13.64 12.98 -8.49
CA SER A 308 14.40 12.01 -9.27
C SER A 308 15.63 11.54 -8.49
N HIS A 309 15.86 10.23 -8.46
CA HIS A 309 17.08 9.61 -7.99
C HIS A 309 17.96 9.19 -9.16
N SER A 310 19.27 9.35 -9.02
CA SER A 310 20.24 8.88 -10.02
C SER A 310 20.56 7.42 -9.79
N ILE A 311 20.54 6.66 -10.87
CA ILE A 311 20.96 5.27 -10.97
C ILE A 311 22.29 5.27 -11.72
N ALA A 312 23.24 4.45 -11.26
CA ALA A 312 24.60 4.47 -11.79
C ALA A 312 24.69 4.04 -13.27
N ASP A 313 23.68 3.34 -13.79
CA ASP A 313 23.57 2.87 -15.17
C ASP A 313 22.12 3.05 -15.70
N TYR A 314 21.85 2.58 -16.91
CA TYR A 314 20.50 2.55 -17.49
C TYR A 314 19.53 1.75 -16.61
N ALA A 315 18.33 2.30 -16.44
CA ALA A 315 17.23 1.61 -15.78
C ALA A 315 16.24 1.10 -16.84
N PHE A 316 15.93 -0.19 -16.80
CA PHE A 316 15.13 -0.86 -17.81
C PHE A 316 13.71 -1.20 -17.34
N GLY A 317 13.57 -1.52 -16.05
CA GLY A 317 12.31 -1.88 -15.41
C GLY A 317 12.25 -1.29 -14.01
N VAL A 318 11.04 -1.07 -13.52
CA VAL A 318 10.75 -0.68 -12.15
C VAL A 318 9.50 -1.44 -11.73
N LYS A 319 9.53 -2.00 -10.53
CA LYS A 319 8.34 -2.47 -9.81
C LYS A 319 8.36 -1.86 -8.43
N VAL A 320 7.17 -1.72 -7.87
CA VAL A 320 6.97 -1.21 -6.53
C VAL A 320 6.29 -2.32 -5.74
N TYR A 321 6.77 -2.56 -4.53
CA TYR A 321 6.23 -3.58 -3.64
C TYR A 321 6.42 -3.12 -2.21
N GLY A 322 5.30 -2.99 -1.48
CA GLY A 322 5.27 -2.30 -0.20
C GLY A 322 5.95 -0.93 -0.30
N GLU A 323 6.83 -0.64 0.66
CA GLU A 323 7.52 0.65 0.74
C GLU A 323 8.72 0.83 -0.20
N TYR A 324 8.96 -0.12 -1.11
CA TYR A 324 10.19 -0.15 -1.91
C TYR A 324 9.94 -0.12 -3.42
N ALA A 325 10.71 0.71 -4.11
CA ALA A 325 10.85 0.70 -5.56
C ALA A 325 12.09 -0.12 -5.96
N PHE A 326 11.86 -1.23 -6.63
CA PHE A 326 12.90 -2.12 -7.19
C PHE A 326 13.19 -1.72 -8.62
N VAL A 327 14.42 -1.28 -8.88
CA VAL A 327 14.82 -0.83 -10.22
C VAL A 327 15.82 -1.79 -10.84
N ALA A 328 15.48 -2.34 -12.00
CA ALA A 328 16.40 -3.07 -12.86
C ALA A 328 17.44 -2.09 -13.45
N GLY A 329 18.55 -1.92 -12.74
CA GLY A 329 19.61 -0.94 -12.99
C GLY A 329 20.66 -1.39 -14.02
N GLY A 330 20.27 -2.22 -14.98
CA GLY A 330 21.16 -2.67 -16.05
C GLY A 330 22.34 -3.50 -15.52
N THR A 331 23.59 -3.07 -15.75
CA THR A 331 24.78 -3.82 -15.30
C THR A 331 25.04 -3.75 -13.80
N GLN A 332 24.20 -3.00 -13.07
CA GLN A 332 24.28 -2.84 -11.62
C GLN A 332 23.40 -3.84 -10.86
N GLY A 333 22.66 -4.70 -11.58
CA GLY A 333 21.65 -5.57 -11.00
C GLY A 333 20.40 -4.80 -10.59
N VAL A 334 19.80 -5.15 -9.46
CA VAL A 334 18.65 -4.43 -8.89
C VAL A 334 19.11 -3.38 -7.89
N THR A 335 18.62 -2.16 -8.05
CA THR A 335 18.78 -1.07 -7.08
C THR A 335 17.46 -0.85 -6.38
N VAL A 336 17.45 -0.93 -5.05
CA VAL A 336 16.23 -0.81 -4.23
C VAL A 336 16.21 0.55 -3.55
N PHE A 337 15.15 1.30 -3.80
CA PHE A 337 14.91 2.59 -3.15
C PHE A 337 13.69 2.50 -2.25
N GLU A 338 13.71 3.21 -1.13
CA GLU A 338 12.53 3.43 -0.31
C GLU A 338 11.64 4.50 -0.95
N ILE A 339 10.33 4.26 -1.04
CA ILE A 339 9.34 5.16 -1.62
C ILE A 339 9.27 6.47 -0.82
N ALA A 340 9.32 6.38 0.51
CA ALA A 340 9.33 7.54 1.39
C ALA A 340 10.46 8.53 1.07
N SER A 341 11.59 8.04 0.55
CA SER A 341 12.71 8.89 0.15
C SER A 341 12.41 9.82 -1.04
N PHE A 342 11.37 9.50 -1.83
CA PHE A 342 10.88 10.35 -2.92
C PHE A 342 10.00 11.48 -2.41
N LEU A 343 9.28 11.26 -1.31
CA LEU A 343 8.34 12.22 -0.71
C LEU A 343 9.07 13.46 -0.16
N GLY A 344 10.31 13.27 0.28
CA GLY A 344 11.21 14.36 0.67
C GLY A 344 10.81 15.02 1.99
N ASN A 345 11.50 16.11 2.33
CA ASN A 345 11.16 16.91 3.50
C ASN A 345 9.76 17.54 3.34
N PRO A 346 8.99 17.71 4.43
CA PRO A 346 7.76 18.51 4.41
C PRO A 346 7.97 19.82 3.67
N GLN A 347 7.18 20.04 2.62
CA GLN A 347 7.36 21.21 1.77
C GLN A 347 6.54 22.36 2.35
N TYR A 348 7.24 23.40 2.80
CA TYR A 348 6.59 24.63 3.22
C TYR A 348 5.79 25.25 2.06
N LEU A 349 4.49 25.38 2.25
CA LEU A 349 3.56 25.96 1.29
C LEU A 349 3.27 27.42 1.63
N ALA A 350 2.86 27.68 2.88
CA ALA A 350 2.38 28.98 3.30
C ALA A 350 2.52 29.21 4.81
N ARG A 351 2.36 30.47 5.20
CA ARG A 351 2.35 30.92 6.60
C ARG A 351 1.28 31.98 6.81
N HIS A 352 0.53 31.83 7.90
CA HIS A 352 -0.23 32.90 8.51
C HIS A 352 0.50 33.41 9.75
N SER A 353 1.00 34.64 9.70
CA SER A 353 1.65 35.25 10.86
C SER A 353 0.64 35.70 11.89
N THR A 354 0.75 35.17 13.11
CA THR A 354 -0.02 35.59 14.28
C THR A 354 0.72 36.68 15.06
N THR A 355 0.01 37.44 15.91
CA THR A 355 0.60 38.52 16.72
C THR A 355 1.03 38.09 18.12
N GLY A 356 0.45 37.00 18.62
CA GLY A 356 0.78 36.23 19.79
C GLY A 356 1.19 34.80 19.42
N ASN A 357 1.11 33.89 20.40
CA ASN A 357 1.63 32.53 20.27
C ASN A 357 0.57 31.61 19.66
N CYS A 358 0.83 31.06 18.48
CA CYS A 358 0.06 29.94 17.94
C CYS A 358 0.52 28.65 18.62
N ARG A 359 -0.41 27.88 19.18
CA ARG A 359 -0.08 26.75 20.06
C ARG A 359 -0.86 25.48 19.81
N ALA A 360 -2.11 25.63 19.39
CA ALA A 360 -3.01 24.56 19.03
C ALA A 360 -3.63 24.89 17.68
N VAL A 361 -3.84 23.85 16.89
CA VAL A 361 -4.48 23.87 15.60
C VAL A 361 -5.35 22.63 15.45
N ALA A 362 -6.49 22.76 14.77
CA ALA A 362 -7.31 21.66 14.34
C ALA A 362 -7.84 21.94 12.94
N VAL A 363 -8.12 20.89 12.17
CA VAL A 363 -8.61 21.01 10.80
C VAL A 363 -9.79 20.07 10.59
N ASP A 364 -10.75 20.51 9.78
CA ASP A 364 -11.89 19.73 9.31
C ASP A 364 -12.18 20.16 7.86
N GLY A 365 -11.62 19.39 6.92
CA GLY A 365 -11.56 19.72 5.50
C GLY A 365 -10.97 21.11 5.23
N ASP A 366 -11.66 21.93 4.43
CA ASP A 366 -11.18 23.26 4.02
C ASP A 366 -11.10 24.30 5.17
N ILE A 367 -11.54 23.96 6.39
CA ILE A 367 -11.58 24.86 7.53
C ILE A 367 -10.52 24.49 8.57
N VAL A 368 -9.71 25.47 8.93
CA VAL A 368 -8.71 25.35 9.99
C VAL A 368 -9.09 26.26 11.15
N LEU A 369 -9.05 25.69 12.35
CA LEU A 369 -9.13 26.40 13.61
C LEU A 369 -7.74 26.50 14.22
N PHE A 370 -7.34 27.69 14.63
CA PHE A 370 -6.03 27.85 15.26
C PHE A 370 -6.03 28.98 16.28
N THR A 371 -5.00 28.98 17.11
CA THR A 371 -4.86 29.93 18.21
C THR A 371 -3.96 31.11 17.85
N ASP A 372 -4.28 32.30 18.38
CA ASP A 372 -3.33 33.40 18.52
C ASP A 372 -3.41 33.97 19.94
N GLY A 373 -2.57 33.44 20.84
CA GLY A 373 -2.59 33.85 22.24
C GLY A 373 -3.84 33.38 22.98
N TRP A 374 -4.84 34.25 23.12
CA TRP A 374 -6.13 33.95 23.78
C TRP A 374 -7.29 33.83 22.80
N ASP A 375 -7.04 34.13 21.53
CA ASP A 375 -8.03 34.15 20.49
C ASP A 375 -8.03 32.82 19.74
N LEU A 376 -9.22 32.31 19.43
CA LEU A 376 -9.45 31.23 18.48
C LEU A 376 -9.88 31.85 17.15
N TYR A 377 -9.23 31.46 16.06
CA TYR A 377 -9.54 31.89 14.70
C TYR A 377 -10.08 30.72 13.89
N SER A 378 -11.00 31.01 12.98
CA SER A 378 -11.33 30.14 11.85
C SER A 378 -10.75 30.72 10.57
N ALA A 379 -10.22 29.86 9.72
CA ALA A 379 -9.69 30.22 8.41
C ALA A 379 -10.08 29.21 7.34
N ASN A 380 -10.27 29.70 6.12
CA ASN A 380 -10.43 28.87 4.93
C ASN A 380 -9.06 28.65 4.25
N VAL A 381 -8.83 27.44 3.76
CA VAL A 381 -7.57 27.04 3.08
C VAL A 381 -7.80 26.57 1.62
N SER A 382 -9.00 26.74 1.07
CA SER A 382 -9.38 26.21 -0.24
C SER A 382 -8.50 26.69 -1.41
N SER A 383 -7.84 25.74 -2.05
CA SER A 383 -7.19 25.77 -3.38
C SER A 383 -6.00 26.71 -3.68
N THR A 384 -5.71 27.75 -2.88
CA THR A 384 -4.62 28.71 -3.20
C THR A 384 -3.51 28.84 -2.16
N TYR A 385 -3.50 28.00 -1.12
CA TYR A 385 -2.56 28.10 0.01
C TYR A 385 -2.53 29.51 0.65
N GLU A 386 -3.62 30.29 0.49
CA GLU A 386 -3.80 31.59 1.12
C GLU A 386 -4.80 31.44 2.26
N PHE A 387 -4.40 31.89 3.46
CA PHE A 387 -5.27 31.86 4.63
C PHE A 387 -6.25 33.04 4.61
N GLU A 388 -7.53 32.76 4.36
CA GLU A 388 -8.60 33.73 4.57
C GLU A 388 -9.18 33.57 5.97
N ILE A 389 -8.93 34.54 6.85
CA ILE A 389 -9.56 34.57 8.18
C ILE A 389 -11.06 34.82 8.02
N LEU A 390 -11.87 33.92 8.56
CA LEU A 390 -13.32 33.94 8.45
C LEU A 390 -13.97 34.60 9.67
N ASP A 391 -13.57 34.19 10.87
CA ASP A 391 -14.05 34.73 12.14
C ASP A 391 -13.01 34.56 13.26
N SER A 392 -13.24 35.21 14.41
CA SER A 392 -12.47 34.96 15.63
C SER A 392 -13.25 35.22 16.91
N ILE A 393 -12.93 34.45 17.95
CA ILE A 393 -13.48 34.60 19.30
C ILE A 393 -12.37 34.62 20.34
N THR A 394 -12.44 35.61 21.25
CA THR A 394 -11.51 35.70 22.38
C THR A 394 -12.01 34.85 23.52
N LEU A 395 -11.24 33.83 23.90
CA LEU A 395 -11.45 33.07 25.12
C LEU A 395 -10.72 33.81 26.26
N ALA A 396 -11.27 33.78 27.48
CA ALA A 396 -10.75 34.59 28.59
C ALA A 396 -9.41 34.06 29.16
N GLU A 397 -8.86 32.99 28.58
CA GLU A 397 -7.80 32.17 29.16
C GLU A 397 -6.86 31.59 28.09
N TYR A 398 -5.77 30.99 28.55
CA TYR A 398 -4.75 30.39 27.69
C TYR A 398 -5.23 29.05 27.14
N ILE A 399 -5.29 28.93 25.81
CA ILE A 399 -5.74 27.72 25.10
C ILE A 399 -4.58 26.72 25.00
N ASP A 400 -4.82 25.46 25.32
CA ASP A 400 -3.83 24.38 25.18
C ASP A 400 -4.16 23.39 24.06
N GLU A 401 -5.44 23.04 23.85
CA GLU A 401 -5.86 22.05 22.84
C GLU A 401 -7.15 22.48 22.14
N ILE A 402 -7.28 22.12 20.85
CA ILE A 402 -8.51 22.24 20.07
C ILE A 402 -8.82 20.86 19.51
N LEU A 403 -9.98 20.30 19.87
CA LEU A 403 -10.49 19.08 19.27
C LEU A 403 -11.73 19.41 18.46
N VAL A 404 -11.74 19.07 17.16
CA VAL A 404 -12.94 19.17 16.32
C VAL A 404 -13.63 17.81 16.27
N ASN A 405 -14.95 17.81 16.49
CA ASN A 405 -15.79 16.62 16.38
C ASN A 405 -17.08 17.00 15.66
N GLY A 406 -17.10 16.76 14.35
CA GLY A 406 -18.17 17.16 13.45
C GLY A 406 -18.45 18.67 13.53
N HIS A 407 -19.67 19.04 13.89
CA HIS A 407 -20.12 20.43 13.93
C HIS A 407 -19.62 21.25 15.12
N TYR A 408 -18.83 20.67 16.02
CA TYR A 408 -18.40 21.30 17.26
C TYR A 408 -16.87 21.26 17.44
N ALA A 409 -16.32 22.34 17.96
CA ALA A 409 -14.95 22.38 18.48
C ALA A 409 -14.98 22.44 20.01
N TRP A 410 -14.20 21.58 20.64
CA TRP A 410 -13.97 21.55 22.09
C TRP A 410 -12.59 22.10 22.38
N VAL A 411 -12.54 23.16 23.17
CA VAL A 411 -11.30 23.91 23.42
C VAL A 411 -10.98 23.89 24.90
N THR A 412 -9.80 23.36 25.22
CA THR A 412 -9.31 23.31 26.60
C THR A 412 -8.51 24.56 26.92
N CYS A 413 -8.65 25.03 28.16
CA CYS A 413 -7.91 26.17 28.67
C CYS A 413 -7.21 25.78 29.98
N GLN A 414 -6.08 26.41 30.33
CA GLN A 414 -5.25 26.10 31.52
C GLN A 414 -5.93 26.33 32.90
N GLN A 415 -7.25 26.45 32.95
CA GLN A 415 -8.06 26.56 34.17
C GLN A 415 -9.15 25.49 34.18
N ASP A 416 -10.20 25.72 34.97
CA ASP A 416 -11.27 24.76 35.23
C ASP A 416 -12.38 24.79 34.16
N ASP A 417 -12.17 25.33 32.95
CA ASP A 417 -13.21 25.48 31.91
C ASP A 417 -12.80 24.81 30.59
N VAL A 418 -13.73 24.06 29.99
CA VAL A 418 -13.68 23.63 28.57
C VAL A 418 -14.77 24.38 27.80
N PHE A 419 -14.48 24.88 26.61
CA PHE A 419 -15.48 25.54 25.77
C PHE A 419 -15.97 24.61 24.66
N CYS A 420 -17.29 24.51 24.50
CA CYS A 420 -17.89 23.91 23.31
C CYS A 420 -18.35 25.02 22.37
N ILE A 421 -17.86 24.98 21.13
CA ILE A 421 -18.03 26.04 20.14
C ILE A 421 -18.67 25.41 18.90
N ASN A 422 -19.73 26.02 18.38
CA ASN A 422 -20.33 25.64 17.11
C ASN A 422 -19.46 26.14 15.97
N VAL A 423 -19.04 25.23 15.09
CA VAL A 423 -18.17 25.52 13.93
C VAL A 423 -18.85 25.23 12.59
N THR A 424 -20.15 24.91 12.60
CA THR A 424 -20.94 24.64 11.37
C THR A 424 -20.91 25.80 10.37
N ASP A 425 -20.94 27.04 10.88
CA ASP A 425 -20.72 28.24 10.07
C ASP A 425 -19.38 28.87 10.50
N PRO A 426 -18.29 28.63 9.76
CA PRO A 426 -16.97 29.10 10.15
C PRO A 426 -16.83 30.63 10.05
N TYR A 427 -17.82 31.33 9.48
CA TYR A 427 -17.89 32.80 9.50
C TYR A 427 -18.57 33.37 10.75
N ASN A 428 -19.16 32.53 11.61
CA ASN A 428 -19.87 32.93 12.81
C ASN A 428 -19.72 31.87 13.91
N LEU A 429 -18.58 31.85 14.58
CA LEU A 429 -18.30 30.95 15.70
C LEU A 429 -19.19 31.31 16.91
N GLU A 430 -19.84 30.30 17.51
CA GLU A 430 -20.74 30.49 18.65
C GLU A 430 -20.33 29.61 19.84
N ILE A 431 -20.01 30.21 20.98
CA ILE A 431 -19.82 29.47 22.24
C ILE A 431 -21.18 28.95 22.73
N LEU A 432 -21.35 27.62 22.72
CA LEU A 432 -22.58 26.95 23.15
C LEU A 432 -22.61 26.67 24.65
N SER A 433 -21.47 26.27 25.22
CA SER A 433 -21.33 25.96 26.64
C SER A 433 -19.89 26.11 27.12
N SER A 434 -19.73 26.18 28.45
CA SER A 434 -18.43 26.20 29.13
C SER A 434 -18.51 25.36 30.41
N PRO A 435 -18.57 24.02 30.34
CA PRO A 435 -18.53 23.17 31.53
C PRO A 435 -17.32 23.49 32.40
N SER A 436 -17.59 23.65 33.70
CA SER A 436 -16.53 23.75 34.68
C SER A 436 -16.08 22.34 35.07
N VAL A 437 -14.85 22.00 34.73
CA VAL A 437 -14.20 20.72 35.05
C VAL A 437 -13.28 20.93 36.24
N THR A 438 -13.35 20.01 37.21
CA THR A 438 -12.51 20.13 38.41
C THR A 438 -11.05 19.82 38.10
N GLY A 439 -10.21 20.84 38.01
CA GLY A 439 -8.76 20.72 37.83
C GLY A 439 -8.22 21.57 36.67
N ILE A 440 -6.90 21.63 36.57
CA ILE A 440 -6.25 22.21 35.39
C ILE A 440 -6.35 21.19 34.26
N ILE A 441 -6.91 21.63 33.14
CA ILE A 441 -7.17 20.79 31.98
C ILE A 441 -6.03 20.96 31.00
N TYR A 442 -5.56 19.84 30.44
CA TYR A 442 -4.53 19.85 29.40
C TYR A 442 -5.00 19.27 28.08
N ASP A 443 -5.96 18.35 28.12
CA ASP A 443 -6.36 17.58 26.95
C ASP A 443 -7.79 17.05 27.07
N ILE A 444 -8.40 16.79 25.92
CA ILE A 444 -9.75 16.25 25.76
C ILE A 444 -9.77 15.31 24.56
N ASN A 445 -10.43 14.17 24.71
CA ASN A 445 -10.75 13.27 23.60
C ASN A 445 -12.24 12.88 23.69
N ILE A 446 -12.87 12.58 22.54
CA ILE A 446 -14.32 12.33 22.44
C ILE A 446 -14.54 10.98 21.76
N GLN A 447 -15.37 10.14 22.40
CA GLN A 447 -15.83 8.88 21.83
C GLN A 447 -17.36 8.85 21.92
N GLY A 448 -18.02 9.01 20.77
CA GLY A 448 -19.47 9.15 20.68
C GLY A 448 -20.00 10.30 21.54
N ASP A 449 -20.89 9.99 22.48
CA ASP A 449 -21.56 10.95 23.36
C ASP A 449 -20.77 11.29 24.64
N LEU A 450 -19.50 10.88 24.72
CA LEU A 450 -18.67 11.03 25.91
C LEU A 450 -17.39 11.83 25.63
N ALA A 451 -17.05 12.72 26.55
CA ALA A 451 -15.77 13.43 26.58
C ALA A 451 -14.90 12.94 27.74
N TYR A 452 -13.66 12.57 27.45
CA TYR A 452 -12.63 12.16 28.39
C TYR A 452 -11.61 13.28 28.51
N ILE A 453 -11.33 13.73 29.73
CA ILE A 453 -10.57 14.96 29.97
C ILE A 453 -9.41 14.69 30.93
N ALA A 454 -8.18 15.02 30.52
CA ALA A 454 -7.01 14.97 31.38
C ALA A 454 -6.96 16.20 32.28
N ALA A 455 -7.24 16.00 33.58
CA ALA A 455 -7.38 17.07 34.56
C ALA A 455 -6.18 17.16 35.52
N ARG A 456 -4.96 16.96 35.02
CA ARG A 456 -3.71 17.08 35.77
C ARG A 456 -3.69 16.20 37.03
N THR A 457 -3.80 16.80 38.23
CA THR A 457 -3.79 16.08 39.53
C THR A 457 -5.15 15.52 39.93
N ASN A 458 -6.16 15.68 39.07
CA ASN A 458 -7.51 15.20 39.27
C ASN A 458 -7.83 13.99 38.37
N GLY A 459 -6.80 13.32 37.85
CA GLY A 459 -6.94 12.15 37.00
C GLY A 459 -7.69 12.45 35.70
N ILE A 460 -8.41 11.45 35.22
CA ILE A 460 -9.30 11.56 34.06
C ILE A 460 -10.72 11.85 34.53
N ARG A 461 -11.39 12.80 33.87
CA ARG A 461 -12.81 13.10 34.07
C ARG A 461 -13.60 12.68 32.85
N VAL A 462 -14.76 12.06 33.06
CA VAL A 462 -15.65 11.57 32.00
C VAL A 462 -16.94 12.37 32.05
N TYR A 463 -17.29 13.02 30.95
CA TYR A 463 -18.47 13.87 30.81
C TYR A 463 -19.42 13.27 29.77
N ASN A 464 -20.72 13.27 30.07
CA ASN A 464 -21.73 13.09 29.04
C ASN A 464 -21.95 14.40 28.28
N ILE A 465 -21.87 14.33 26.96
CA ILE A 465 -21.99 15.47 26.05
C ILE A 465 -23.16 15.32 25.05
N THR A 466 -24.07 14.37 25.27
CA THR A 466 -25.28 14.17 24.43
C THR A 466 -26.08 15.47 24.26
N ASP A 467 -26.15 16.31 25.31
CA ASP A 467 -26.56 17.71 25.20
C ASP A 467 -25.34 18.62 25.37
N VAL A 468 -24.73 19.00 24.24
CA VAL A 468 -23.55 19.87 24.18
C VAL A 468 -23.73 21.23 24.88
N LYS A 469 -24.97 21.66 25.13
CA LYS A 469 -25.26 22.90 25.87
C LYS A 469 -25.27 22.70 27.39
N ASN A 470 -25.46 21.48 27.86
CA ASN A 470 -25.53 21.12 29.28
C ASN A 470 -24.71 19.85 29.61
N PRO A 471 -23.41 19.82 29.28
CA PRO A 471 -22.55 18.68 29.60
C PRO A 471 -22.42 18.50 31.12
N PHE A 472 -22.29 17.25 31.57
CA PHE A 472 -22.14 16.94 33.00
C PHE A 472 -21.25 15.73 33.25
N GLU A 473 -20.53 15.74 34.37
CA GLU A 473 -19.62 14.67 34.77
C GLU A 473 -20.39 13.40 35.16
N ILE A 474 -19.97 12.25 34.64
CA ILE A 474 -20.52 10.92 34.98
C ILE A 474 -19.56 10.05 35.77
N ALA A 475 -18.25 10.24 35.59
CA ALA A 475 -17.22 9.46 36.26
C ALA A 475 -15.90 10.22 36.36
N SER A 476 -15.02 9.70 37.22
CA SER A 476 -13.69 10.26 37.40
C SER A 476 -12.73 9.22 37.96
N THR A 477 -11.47 9.28 37.57
CA THR A 477 -10.40 8.59 38.28
C THR A 477 -9.84 9.48 39.39
N ASN A 478 -9.44 8.90 40.52
CA ASN A 478 -8.93 9.63 41.69
C ASN A 478 -7.52 9.17 42.05
N ASP A 479 -6.65 9.27 41.07
CA ASP A 479 -5.28 8.82 41.12
C ASP A 479 -4.30 10.00 41.21
N HIS A 480 -3.17 9.80 41.89
CA HIS A 480 -2.21 10.85 42.22
C HIS A 480 -1.23 11.16 41.06
N TYR A 481 -1.59 10.82 39.84
CA TYR A 481 -0.77 11.08 38.66
C TYR A 481 -0.96 12.52 38.15
N ILE A 482 -0.23 12.88 37.09
CA ILE A 482 -0.29 14.20 36.45
C ILE A 482 -0.65 13.93 35.00
N SER A 483 -1.94 13.73 34.76
CA SER A 483 -2.45 13.38 33.44
C SER A 483 -2.33 14.60 32.53
N TRP A 484 -1.58 14.44 31.45
CA TRP A 484 -1.12 15.55 30.60
C TRP A 484 -1.74 15.51 29.20
N ARG A 485 -1.72 14.34 28.57
CA ARG A 485 -2.37 14.05 27.28
C ARG A 485 -3.09 12.72 27.36
N LEU A 486 -4.10 12.51 26.52
CA LEU A 486 -4.81 11.24 26.41
C LEU A 486 -5.24 10.96 24.98
N ASP A 487 -5.08 9.72 24.59
CA ASP A 487 -5.60 9.21 23.33
C ASP A 487 -6.44 7.95 23.58
N ILE A 488 -7.36 7.63 22.68
CA ILE A 488 -8.34 6.55 22.88
C ILE A 488 -8.29 5.61 21.69
N SER A 489 -8.12 4.31 21.96
CA SER A 489 -8.30 3.24 20.97
C SER A 489 -9.22 2.16 21.54
N GLY A 490 -10.31 1.89 20.82
CA GLY A 490 -11.35 0.95 21.20
C GLY A 490 -11.93 1.22 22.60
N ASN A 491 -11.67 0.29 23.52
CA ASN A 491 -12.13 0.33 24.91
C ASN A 491 -11.06 0.80 25.91
N THR A 492 -9.95 1.36 25.43
CA THR A 492 -8.82 1.78 26.29
C THR A 492 -8.48 3.24 26.06
N ALA A 493 -8.40 4.01 27.15
CA ALA A 493 -7.77 5.33 27.16
C ALA A 493 -6.30 5.21 27.57
N PHE A 494 -5.42 5.68 26.70
CA PHE A 494 -3.98 5.74 26.87
C PHE A 494 -3.59 7.14 27.34
N VAL A 495 -3.17 7.25 28.58
CA VAL A 495 -2.89 8.53 29.25
C VAL A 495 -1.39 8.72 29.38
N THR A 496 -0.91 9.81 28.78
CA THR A 496 0.45 10.29 28.99
C THR A 496 0.53 10.98 30.34
N GLU A 497 1.24 10.33 31.26
CA GLU A 497 1.49 10.81 32.60
C GLU A 497 2.80 11.59 32.65
N PHE A 498 2.71 12.88 32.96
CA PHE A 498 3.79 13.85 32.82
C PHE A 498 5.13 13.38 33.40
N ASN A 499 5.14 12.61 34.49
CA ASN A 499 6.36 12.10 35.13
C ASN A 499 6.47 10.57 35.22
N TYR A 500 5.50 9.83 34.66
CA TYR A 500 5.39 8.39 34.87
C TYR A 500 5.28 7.58 33.58
N GLY A 501 5.26 8.21 32.41
CA GLY A 501 5.22 7.53 31.12
C GLY A 501 3.78 7.32 30.67
N LEU A 502 3.42 6.09 30.34
CA LEU A 502 2.11 5.69 29.84
C LEU A 502 1.29 5.00 30.93
N ARG A 503 -0.01 5.32 30.98
CA ARG A 503 -1.01 4.62 31.78
C ARG A 503 -2.19 4.21 30.90
N CYS A 504 -2.60 2.94 31.01
CA CYS A 504 -3.71 2.39 30.25
C CYS A 504 -4.93 2.25 31.17
N ILE A 505 -6.07 2.78 30.73
CA ILE A 505 -7.33 2.81 31.49
C ILE A 505 -8.42 2.13 30.66
N ASP A 506 -9.02 1.08 31.20
CA ASP A 506 -10.22 0.47 30.64
C ASP A 506 -11.40 1.43 30.78
N ILE A 507 -12.03 1.73 29.66
CA ILE A 507 -13.19 2.61 29.53
C ILE A 507 -14.42 1.89 28.94
N SER A 508 -14.39 0.55 28.84
CA SER A 508 -15.52 -0.26 28.38
C SER A 508 -16.81 -0.03 29.20
N ASP A 509 -16.65 0.25 30.50
CA ASP A 509 -17.70 0.84 31.33
C ASP A 509 -17.33 2.29 31.69
N PRO A 510 -17.90 3.30 31.00
CA PRO A 510 -17.56 4.70 31.19
C PRO A 510 -17.98 5.24 32.57
N TYR A 511 -18.82 4.53 33.33
CA TYR A 511 -19.17 4.89 34.70
C TYR A 511 -18.13 4.40 35.73
N HIS A 512 -17.27 3.45 35.36
CA HIS A 512 -16.28 2.84 36.24
C HIS A 512 -14.91 2.68 35.57
N PRO A 513 -14.30 3.77 35.02
CA PRO A 513 -13.00 3.69 34.38
C PRO A 513 -11.93 3.22 35.37
N ALA A 514 -11.07 2.29 34.95
CA ALA A 514 -10.10 1.65 35.82
C ALA A 514 -8.74 1.47 35.13
N THR A 515 -7.65 1.76 35.84
CA THR A 515 -6.30 1.48 35.34
C THR A 515 -6.07 -0.03 35.25
N ILE A 516 -5.64 -0.48 34.06
CA ILE A 516 -5.38 -1.89 33.74
C ILE A 516 -3.90 -2.18 33.49
N GLY A 517 -3.13 -1.18 33.05
CA GLY A 517 -1.71 -1.32 32.75
C GLY A 517 -0.97 0.01 32.79
N SER A 518 0.35 -0.05 32.72
CA SER A 518 1.20 1.13 32.66
C SER A 518 2.59 0.76 32.17
N TYR A 519 3.23 1.68 31.47
CA TYR A 519 4.64 1.58 31.10
C TYR A 519 5.39 2.82 31.56
N SER A 520 6.52 2.62 32.23
CA SER A 520 7.38 3.70 32.71
C SER A 520 8.81 3.45 32.23
N PRO A 521 9.36 4.35 31.39
CA PRO A 521 10.76 4.25 30.98
C PRO A 521 11.72 4.23 32.18
N SER A 522 12.84 3.53 32.02
CA SER A 522 13.85 3.37 33.08
C SER A 522 14.49 4.68 33.53
N ILE A 523 14.46 5.71 32.67
CA ILE A 523 14.98 7.04 32.94
C ILE A 523 13.80 7.96 33.27
N SER A 524 13.83 8.53 34.48
CA SER A 524 12.84 9.55 34.87
C SER A 524 12.91 10.76 33.93
N ASN A 525 11.78 11.09 33.34
CA ASN A 525 11.66 12.17 32.37
C ASN A 525 10.34 12.94 32.57
N ASN A 526 10.19 13.99 31.76
CA ASN A 526 8.90 14.59 31.51
C ASN A 526 8.38 14.09 30.16
N TYR A 527 7.09 13.82 30.08
CA TYR A 527 6.42 13.39 28.87
C TYR A 527 5.36 14.42 28.49
N TYR A 528 5.47 14.98 27.28
CA TYR A 528 4.59 16.07 26.85
C TYR A 528 3.43 15.61 26.00
N ASP A 529 3.56 14.46 25.34
CA ASP A 529 2.52 13.94 24.50
C ASP A 529 2.63 12.43 24.28
N GLY A 530 1.54 11.82 23.83
CA GLY A 530 1.56 10.49 23.27
C GLY A 530 0.26 10.16 22.55
N SER A 531 0.39 9.38 21.48
CA SER A 531 -0.69 9.03 20.57
C SER A 531 -0.66 7.53 20.28
N VAL A 532 -1.83 6.98 19.95
CA VAL A 532 -2.05 5.56 19.69
C VAL A 532 -2.62 5.34 18.28
N GLN A 533 -2.13 4.33 17.57
CA GLN A 533 -2.75 3.79 16.36
C GLN A 533 -2.58 2.27 16.35
N GLY A 534 -3.69 1.54 16.23
CA GLY A 534 -3.70 0.08 16.36
C GLY A 534 -2.99 -0.38 17.64
N ASP A 535 -1.98 -1.24 17.46
CA ASP A 535 -1.17 -1.82 18.54
C ASP A 535 0.06 -0.97 18.93
N LEU A 536 0.24 0.22 18.35
CA LEU A 536 1.40 1.08 18.60
C LEU A 536 1.03 2.34 19.38
N PHE A 537 1.75 2.60 20.46
CA PHE A 537 1.73 3.87 21.19
C PHE A 537 3.09 4.56 21.11
N ILE A 538 3.09 5.84 20.74
CA ILE A 538 4.31 6.67 20.70
C ILE A 538 4.28 7.67 21.85
N LEU A 539 5.36 7.73 22.63
CA LEU A 539 5.48 8.60 23.80
C LEU A 539 6.61 9.64 23.66
N ALA A 540 6.26 10.93 23.68
CA ALA A 540 7.19 12.06 23.54
C ALA A 540 7.87 12.45 24.86
N SER A 541 9.20 12.43 24.89
CA SER A 541 10.01 12.70 26.09
C SER A 541 10.88 13.97 25.99
N SER A 542 11.04 14.72 27.10
CA SER A 542 11.32 16.16 26.98
C SER A 542 12.28 16.86 27.96
N THR A 543 12.97 16.18 28.89
CA THR A 543 13.89 16.90 29.82
C THR A 543 15.23 16.23 30.06
N SER A 544 15.22 14.93 30.39
CA SER A 544 16.44 14.19 30.74
C SER A 544 17.00 13.39 29.56
N ASN A 545 16.13 13.03 28.63
CA ASN A 545 16.43 12.34 27.38
C ASN A 545 15.40 12.85 26.36
N TYR A 546 15.81 13.50 25.27
CA TYR A 546 14.87 13.94 24.23
C TYR A 546 14.71 12.80 23.23
N GLY A 547 13.47 12.38 22.98
CA GLY A 547 13.19 11.31 22.04
C GLY A 547 11.77 10.79 22.12
N LEU A 548 11.51 9.79 21.29
CA LEU A 548 10.24 9.09 21.14
C LEU A 548 10.44 7.65 21.61
N TYR A 549 9.56 7.17 22.49
CA TYR A 549 9.47 5.75 22.85
C TYR A 549 8.34 5.12 22.05
N PHE A 550 8.63 4.00 21.39
CA PHE A 550 7.68 3.19 20.64
C PHE A 550 7.28 2.01 21.52
N ILE A 551 5.98 1.84 21.76
CA ILE A 551 5.47 0.92 22.76
C ILE A 551 4.37 0.08 22.11
N ASN A 552 4.53 -1.24 22.11
CA ASN A 552 3.49 -2.18 21.75
C ASN A 552 2.42 -2.18 22.85
N VAL A 553 1.17 -1.95 22.46
CA VAL A 553 -0.01 -1.91 23.32
C VAL A 553 -1.10 -2.91 22.91
N SER A 554 -0.76 -3.93 22.09
CA SER A 554 -1.67 -5.04 21.74
C SER A 554 -2.27 -5.72 22.98
N ASP A 555 -1.48 -5.84 24.05
CA ASP A 555 -1.97 -6.10 25.40
C ASP A 555 -1.82 -4.83 26.27
N PRO A 556 -2.88 -4.02 26.44
CA PRO A 556 -2.81 -2.79 27.23
C PRO A 556 -2.63 -3.05 28.73
N THR A 557 -2.71 -4.31 29.19
CA THR A 557 -2.41 -4.68 30.59
C THR A 557 -0.91 -4.83 30.85
N ASP A 558 -0.11 -5.08 29.81
CA ASP A 558 1.35 -5.19 29.87
C ASP A 558 2.02 -4.52 28.65
N PRO A 559 2.04 -3.17 28.54
CA PRO A 559 2.67 -2.49 27.41
C PRO A 559 4.19 -2.69 27.37
N ILE A 560 4.74 -2.94 26.18
CA ILE A 560 6.14 -3.31 25.96
C ILE A 560 6.86 -2.29 25.07
N GLU A 561 7.98 -1.74 25.53
CA GLU A 561 8.87 -0.90 24.71
C GLU A 561 9.48 -1.73 23.57
N ILE A 562 9.28 -1.26 22.34
CA ILE A 562 9.84 -1.81 21.10
C ILE A 562 11.18 -1.11 20.82
N ASP A 563 11.14 0.22 20.70
CA ASP A 563 12.30 1.03 20.33
C ASP A 563 12.30 2.42 20.98
N TYR A 564 13.45 3.09 20.91
CA TYR A 564 13.66 4.47 21.34
C TYR A 564 14.46 5.26 20.30
N VAL A 565 13.83 6.30 19.75
CA VAL A 565 14.46 7.20 18.78
C VAL A 565 14.83 8.52 19.44
N PRO A 566 16.14 8.85 19.57
CA PRO A 566 16.56 10.12 20.16
C PRO A 566 16.29 11.31 19.23
N THR A 567 15.79 12.40 19.78
CA THR A 567 15.61 13.68 19.08
C THR A 567 16.62 14.73 19.57
N THR A 568 16.78 15.82 18.83
CA THR A 568 17.67 16.92 19.24
C THR A 568 17.00 17.82 20.27
N TYR A 569 15.69 18.03 20.11
CA TYR A 569 14.85 18.85 20.99
C TYR A 569 13.63 18.08 21.47
N ALA A 570 12.89 18.69 22.39
CA ALA A 570 11.72 18.07 22.99
C ALA A 570 10.55 17.97 21.98
N PRO A 571 10.12 16.75 21.58
CA PRO A 571 8.82 16.56 20.95
C PRO A 571 7.70 17.17 21.82
N GLN A 572 6.80 17.90 21.18
CA GLN A 572 5.68 18.60 21.81
C GLN A 572 4.33 17.95 21.49
N ASP A 573 4.20 17.40 20.29
CA ASP A 573 2.95 16.86 19.74
C ASP A 573 3.29 15.77 18.71
N ILE A 574 2.49 14.71 18.69
CA ILE A 574 2.60 13.55 17.80
C ILE A 574 1.23 13.33 17.16
N ASN A 575 1.20 13.34 15.84
CA ASN A 575 0.06 12.81 15.07
C ASN A 575 0.53 11.55 14.36
N ILE A 576 -0.20 10.45 14.52
CA ILE A 576 0.07 9.20 13.82
C ILE A 576 -0.95 9.09 12.68
N PHE A 577 -0.47 8.75 11.50
CA PHE A 577 -1.33 8.48 10.36
C PHE A 577 -0.69 7.41 9.47
N GLY A 578 -1.35 6.25 9.39
CA GLY A 578 -0.84 5.09 8.67
C GLY A 578 0.56 4.72 9.16
N ASN A 579 1.51 4.59 8.23
CA ASN A 579 2.89 4.23 8.54
C ASN A 579 3.78 5.43 8.90
N TYR A 580 3.20 6.56 9.27
CA TYR A 580 3.96 7.79 9.53
C TYR A 580 3.61 8.44 10.87
N ALA A 581 4.65 8.87 11.57
CA ALA A 581 4.51 9.72 12.75
C ALA A 581 4.98 11.15 12.43
N PHE A 582 4.07 12.11 12.59
CA PHE A 582 4.28 13.54 12.39
C PHE A 582 4.51 14.20 13.74
N VAL A 583 5.71 14.74 13.92
CA VAL A 583 6.17 15.19 15.23
C VAL A 583 6.49 16.67 15.19
N SER A 584 5.74 17.46 15.94
CA SER A 584 6.09 18.85 16.24
C SER A 584 7.18 18.85 17.30
N CYS A 585 8.44 19.00 16.89
CA CYS A 585 9.62 18.80 17.72
C CYS A 585 10.23 20.11 18.24
N GLY A 586 9.37 21.05 18.67
CA GLY A 586 9.82 22.30 19.29
C GLY A 586 10.77 23.10 18.39
N ASN A 587 11.99 23.37 18.86
CA ASN A 587 13.01 24.10 18.08
C ASN A 587 13.58 23.30 16.89
N GLU A 588 13.29 22.00 16.81
CA GLU A 588 13.65 21.19 15.65
C GLU A 588 12.70 21.40 14.47
N GLY A 589 11.55 22.04 14.72
CA GLY A 589 10.49 22.24 13.74
C GLY A 589 9.58 21.03 13.63
N PHE A 590 9.23 20.67 12.40
CA PHE A 590 8.28 19.59 12.09
C PHE A 590 9.02 18.41 11.44
N VAL A 591 8.91 17.23 12.03
CA VAL A 591 9.70 16.03 11.65
C VAL A 591 8.74 14.88 11.34
N VAL A 592 9.09 14.08 10.33
CA VAL A 592 8.31 12.92 9.89
C VAL A 592 9.15 11.67 10.04
N TYR A 593 8.61 10.67 10.71
CA TYR A 593 9.20 9.35 10.90
C TYR A 593 8.40 8.30 10.13
N ASN A 594 9.09 7.37 9.48
CA ASN A 594 8.49 6.13 9.02
C ASN A 594 8.42 5.15 10.21
N ILE A 595 7.23 4.60 10.45
CA ILE A 595 6.89 3.69 11.54
C ILE A 595 6.26 2.37 11.04
N SER A 596 6.34 2.07 9.74
CA SER A 596 5.85 0.82 9.14
C SER A 596 6.45 -0.44 9.76
N ASP A 597 7.74 -0.37 10.09
CA ASP A 597 8.48 -1.36 10.85
C ASP A 597 8.78 -0.79 12.25
N PRO A 598 8.05 -1.22 13.29
CA PRO A 598 8.28 -0.77 14.66
C PRO A 598 9.68 -1.07 15.20
N ASP A 599 10.40 -2.05 14.64
CA ASP A 599 11.78 -2.39 15.00
C ASP A 599 12.82 -1.54 14.25
N ASN A 600 12.42 -0.78 13.23
CA ASN A 600 13.30 0.04 12.39
C ASN A 600 12.72 1.44 12.09
N VAL A 601 12.26 2.11 13.14
CA VAL A 601 11.78 3.49 13.02
C VAL A 601 12.92 4.43 12.67
N HIS A 602 12.70 5.27 11.65
CA HIS A 602 13.68 6.28 11.27
C HIS A 602 13.04 7.53 10.65
N GLU A 603 13.79 8.63 10.72
CA GLU A 603 13.37 9.91 10.16
C GLU A 603 13.46 9.89 8.63
N ILE A 604 12.37 10.28 7.97
CA ILE A 604 12.29 10.37 6.50
C ILE A 604 12.23 11.81 5.99
N GLY A 605 11.88 12.76 6.86
CA GLY A 605 11.80 14.16 6.48
C GLY A 605 11.76 15.11 7.66
N ARG A 606 12.25 16.33 7.44
CA ARG A 606 12.12 17.43 8.40
C ARG A 606 12.01 18.79 7.76
N TYR A 607 11.31 19.68 8.43
CA TYR A 607 11.35 21.11 8.19
C TYR A 607 11.70 21.84 9.47
N ASN A 608 12.88 22.47 9.50
CA ASN A 608 13.29 23.29 10.62
C ASN A 608 12.54 24.63 10.56
N THR A 609 11.65 24.88 11.50
CA THR A 609 10.99 26.19 11.66
C THR A 609 11.94 27.16 12.38
N ASP A 610 11.80 28.46 12.13
CA ASP A 610 12.55 29.50 12.83
C ASP A 610 12.00 29.75 14.25
N GLY A 611 10.80 29.24 14.54
CA GLY A 611 10.15 29.34 15.84
C GLY A 611 10.18 28.04 16.64
N MET A 612 9.02 27.66 17.20
CA MET A 612 8.90 26.42 17.98
C MET A 612 7.59 25.73 17.59
N ALA A 613 7.68 24.61 16.89
CA ALA A 613 6.52 23.77 16.56
C ALA A 613 5.92 23.20 17.85
N MET A 614 4.66 23.51 18.12
CA MET A 614 3.96 23.17 19.37
C MET A 614 2.95 22.06 19.19
N ASN A 615 2.22 22.07 18.08
CA ASN A 615 1.10 21.19 17.79
C ASN A 615 0.87 21.16 16.29
N SER A 616 0.30 20.07 15.79
CA SER A 616 -0.01 19.88 14.39
C SER A 616 -1.38 19.25 14.21
N ALA A 617 -2.00 19.53 13.07
CA ALA A 617 -3.22 18.87 12.62
C ALA A 617 -3.06 18.49 11.14
N LEU A 618 -3.59 17.33 10.77
CA LEU A 618 -3.44 16.74 9.45
C LEU A 618 -4.79 16.76 8.70
N ASP A 619 -4.75 17.09 7.42
CA ASP A 619 -5.89 16.97 6.50
C ASP A 619 -5.39 16.38 5.18
N GLY A 620 -5.49 15.06 5.08
CA GLY A 620 -4.99 14.26 3.97
C GLY A 620 -3.50 14.49 3.77
N THR A 621 -3.16 15.17 2.67
CA THR A 621 -1.78 15.43 2.28
C THR A 621 -1.16 16.71 2.86
N LEU A 622 -1.93 17.45 3.67
CA LEU A 622 -1.54 18.71 4.27
C LEU A 622 -1.30 18.55 5.77
N ALA A 623 -0.26 19.21 6.27
CA ALA A 623 -0.06 19.41 7.70
C ALA A 623 -0.11 20.90 8.04
N PHE A 624 -0.93 21.20 9.02
CA PHE A 624 -1.02 22.50 9.66
C PHE A 624 -0.23 22.47 10.95
N VAL A 625 0.78 23.33 11.09
CA VAL A 625 1.65 23.35 12.26
C VAL A 625 1.50 24.68 12.99
N ALA A 626 1.06 24.60 14.24
CA ALA A 626 1.08 25.72 15.16
C ALA A 626 2.52 25.97 15.63
N ASP A 627 3.17 26.98 15.05
CA ASP A 627 4.50 27.41 15.45
C ASP A 627 4.40 28.67 16.33
N ARG A 628 4.86 28.55 17.57
CA ARG A 628 4.75 29.58 18.59
C ARG A 628 5.14 30.99 18.14
N ALA A 629 6.23 31.13 17.39
CA ALA A 629 6.75 32.44 16.99
C ALA A 629 6.42 32.80 15.53
N GLU A 630 6.18 31.79 14.69
CA GLU A 630 5.87 32.01 13.28
C GLU A 630 4.37 32.11 12.98
N GLY A 631 3.52 31.61 13.88
CA GLY A 631 2.07 31.54 13.70
C GLY A 631 1.65 30.18 13.15
N LEU A 632 0.70 30.17 12.23
CA LEU A 632 0.25 28.93 11.59
C LEU A 632 1.05 28.70 10.31
N LEU A 633 1.69 27.53 10.21
CA LEU A 633 2.45 27.10 9.04
C LEU A 633 1.67 26.00 8.31
N LEU A 634 1.73 26.00 6.98
CA LEU A 634 1.14 24.97 6.14
C LEU A 634 2.24 24.25 5.36
N PHE A 635 2.23 22.93 5.47
CA PHE A 635 3.14 22.03 4.79
C PHE A 635 2.37 21.06 3.91
N GLN A 636 2.95 20.76 2.74
CA GLN A 636 2.64 19.54 2.01
C GLN A 636 3.46 18.43 2.66
N ILE A 637 2.81 17.40 3.19
CA ILE A 637 3.49 16.25 3.80
C ILE A 637 3.62 15.08 2.84
N PHE A 638 2.61 14.88 2.00
CA PHE A 638 2.62 13.89 0.93
C PHE A 638 2.35 14.59 -0.39
N GLN A 639 3.15 14.36 -1.43
CA GLN A 639 2.70 14.75 -2.75
C GLN A 639 1.85 13.60 -3.30
N GLY A 640 0.55 13.65 -3.03
CA GLY A 640 -0.44 12.69 -3.53
C GLY A 640 -1.12 11.95 -2.38
N GLY A 641 -2.41 11.70 -2.48
CA GLY A 641 -3.26 11.27 -1.38
C GLY A 641 -3.86 9.89 -1.62
N THR A 642 -3.08 8.94 -2.14
CA THR A 642 -3.56 7.58 -2.38
C THR A 642 -2.48 6.51 -2.19
N ASP A 643 -1.61 6.58 -1.17
CA ASP A 643 -0.75 5.41 -0.87
C ASP A 643 -1.66 4.17 -0.72
N ASP A 644 -1.24 2.96 -1.11
CA ASP A 644 -2.00 1.70 -1.06
C ASP A 644 -1.01 0.68 -0.48
N ASN A 645 -1.06 0.51 0.84
CA ASN A 645 0.06 -0.05 1.60
C ASN A 645 0.13 -1.57 1.46
N ASP A 646 -1.01 -2.23 1.29
CA ASP A 646 -1.12 -3.68 1.15
C ASP A 646 -1.31 -4.15 -0.30
N GLY A 647 -1.64 -3.24 -1.23
CA GLY A 647 -1.73 -3.50 -2.66
C GLY A 647 -3.05 -4.11 -3.08
N ASP A 648 -4.13 -3.89 -2.34
CA ASP A 648 -5.46 -4.42 -2.66
C ASP A 648 -6.21 -3.58 -3.71
N ASN A 649 -5.68 -2.41 -4.12
CA ASN A 649 -6.27 -1.42 -5.03
C ASN A 649 -7.24 -0.42 -4.41
N LEU A 650 -7.48 -0.46 -3.11
CA LEU A 650 -7.92 0.69 -2.35
C LEU A 650 -6.71 1.56 -2.02
N SER A 651 -6.95 2.84 -1.76
CA SER A 651 -5.89 3.65 -1.20
C SER A 651 -6.00 3.65 0.31
N CYS A 652 -4.88 3.70 1.02
CA CYS A 652 -4.79 3.95 2.45
C CYS A 652 -5.70 5.10 2.90
N LEU A 653 -5.98 6.07 2.04
CA LEU A 653 -6.94 7.14 2.35
C LEU A 653 -8.39 6.67 2.23
N ASP A 654 -8.75 5.91 1.19
CA ASP A 654 -10.09 5.33 1.01
C ASP A 654 -10.37 4.25 2.06
N GLU A 655 -9.38 3.40 2.36
CA GLU A 655 -9.43 2.39 3.42
C GLU A 655 -9.66 3.04 4.78
N LEU A 656 -8.84 4.04 5.13
CA LEU A 656 -9.01 4.72 6.41
C LEU A 656 -10.29 5.55 6.52
N TRP A 657 -10.76 6.20 5.45
CA TRP A 657 -11.74 7.29 5.56
C TRP A 657 -13.09 7.01 4.89
N GLU A 658 -13.16 6.07 3.96
CA GLU A 658 -14.41 5.69 3.30
C GLU A 658 -14.90 4.31 3.72
N HIS A 659 -13.99 3.39 4.04
CA HIS A 659 -14.30 1.97 4.21
C HIS A 659 -13.99 1.41 5.60
N ASP A 660 -13.25 2.15 6.43
CA ASP A 660 -12.81 1.74 7.78
C ASP A 660 -11.99 0.42 7.78
N THR A 661 -11.34 0.08 6.65
CA THR A 661 -10.51 -1.11 6.46
C THR A 661 -9.06 -0.89 6.92
N ASP A 662 -8.32 -1.96 7.23
CA ASP A 662 -6.91 -1.87 7.65
C ASP A 662 -6.02 -1.69 6.41
N PRO A 663 -5.39 -0.51 6.22
CA PRO A 663 -4.62 -0.20 5.02
C PRO A 663 -3.38 -1.08 4.82
N ASN A 664 -3.04 -1.95 5.77
CA ASN A 664 -1.89 -2.85 5.68
C ASN A 664 -2.31 -4.30 5.54
N LYS A 665 -3.58 -4.58 5.27
CA LYS A 665 -4.14 -5.91 5.20
C LYS A 665 -5.17 -5.98 4.08
N THR A 666 -4.77 -6.62 2.98
CA THR A 666 -5.59 -6.69 1.76
C THR A 666 -6.99 -7.26 1.93
N ASP A 667 -7.24 -7.98 3.03
CA ASP A 667 -8.47 -8.67 3.43
C ASP A 667 -8.65 -8.34 4.93
N THR A 668 -9.44 -7.33 5.26
CA THR A 668 -9.50 -6.76 6.61
C THR A 668 -10.11 -7.70 7.64
N ASP A 669 -11.07 -8.55 7.25
CA ASP A 669 -11.78 -9.45 8.17
C ASP A 669 -11.33 -10.93 8.13
N ASP A 670 -10.32 -11.24 7.30
CA ASP A 670 -9.70 -12.57 7.12
C ASP A 670 -10.68 -13.65 6.59
N ASP A 671 -11.63 -13.26 5.75
CA ASP A 671 -12.64 -14.17 5.21
C ASP A 671 -12.26 -14.80 3.86
N GLY A 672 -11.21 -14.26 3.22
CA GLY A 672 -10.68 -14.69 1.93
C GLY A 672 -10.99 -13.77 0.75
N LEU A 673 -11.72 -12.67 0.94
CA LEU A 673 -11.91 -11.60 -0.04
C LEU A 673 -11.04 -10.40 0.27
N ASN A 674 -10.57 -9.73 -0.78
CA ASN A 674 -9.89 -8.46 -0.60
C ASN A 674 -10.89 -7.32 -0.37
N ASP A 675 -10.52 -6.30 0.40
CA ASP A 675 -11.40 -5.18 0.71
C ASP A 675 -11.91 -4.49 -0.56
N ASP A 676 -11.03 -4.23 -1.55
CA ASP A 676 -11.41 -3.68 -2.86
C ASP A 676 -12.49 -4.51 -3.58
N TYR A 677 -12.37 -5.83 -3.51
CA TYR A 677 -13.27 -6.79 -4.14
C TYR A 677 -14.62 -6.77 -3.46
N GLU A 678 -14.62 -6.68 -2.14
CA GLU A 678 -15.85 -6.61 -1.35
C GLU A 678 -16.65 -5.35 -1.63
N ILE A 679 -15.97 -4.22 -1.63
CA ILE A 679 -16.60 -2.91 -1.82
C ILE A 679 -17.15 -2.74 -3.24
N PHE A 680 -16.41 -3.18 -4.26
CA PHE A 680 -16.75 -2.88 -5.66
C PHE A 680 -17.34 -4.05 -6.44
N THR A 681 -17.11 -5.30 -6.00
CA THR A 681 -17.48 -6.51 -6.76
C THR A 681 -18.55 -7.34 -6.06
N SER A 682 -18.27 -7.95 -4.90
CA SER A 682 -19.26 -8.78 -4.18
C SER A 682 -20.34 -7.91 -3.52
N LEU A 683 -20.01 -6.64 -3.22
CA LEU A 683 -20.85 -5.69 -2.49
C LEU A 683 -21.19 -6.17 -1.07
N THR A 684 -20.27 -6.87 -0.42
CA THR A 684 -20.30 -7.29 0.98
C THR A 684 -19.70 -6.20 1.89
N ASP A 685 -19.61 -6.45 3.20
CA ASP A 685 -19.07 -5.49 4.16
C ASP A 685 -17.66 -5.97 4.56
N PRO A 686 -16.58 -5.27 4.18
CA PRO A 686 -15.19 -5.77 4.33
C PRO A 686 -14.69 -5.87 5.79
N LEU A 687 -15.60 -5.70 6.74
CA LEU A 687 -15.37 -5.78 8.18
C LEU A 687 -16.20 -6.90 8.82
N ASP A 688 -16.97 -7.64 8.02
CA ASP A 688 -17.93 -8.65 8.46
C ASP A 688 -17.76 -9.95 7.66
N PRO A 689 -17.07 -10.95 8.22
CA PRO A 689 -16.63 -12.14 7.49
C PRO A 689 -17.76 -13.14 7.19
N ASP A 690 -19.03 -12.74 7.32
CA ASP A 690 -20.28 -13.51 7.03
C ASP A 690 -21.43 -12.48 6.89
N HIS A 691 -21.47 -11.79 5.75
CA HIS A 691 -22.32 -10.60 5.53
C HIS A 691 -23.82 -10.87 5.64
N ASP A 692 -24.27 -12.11 5.47
CA ASP A 692 -25.67 -12.48 5.56
C ASP A 692 -26.06 -13.34 6.78
N ASP A 693 -25.10 -13.57 7.69
CA ASP A 693 -25.24 -14.24 8.99
C ASP A 693 -25.74 -15.70 8.85
N ASP A 694 -25.28 -16.44 7.83
CA ASP A 694 -25.78 -17.77 7.52
C ASP A 694 -24.86 -18.92 7.95
N GLY A 695 -23.66 -18.57 8.42
CA GLY A 695 -22.66 -19.47 8.99
C GLY A 695 -21.56 -19.88 8.01
N MET A 696 -21.48 -19.24 6.85
CA MET A 696 -20.44 -19.40 5.83
C MET A 696 -19.76 -18.04 5.58
N PRO A 697 -18.43 -17.98 5.43
CA PRO A 697 -17.77 -16.71 5.11
C PRO A 697 -17.95 -16.29 3.65
N ASP A 698 -17.95 -14.98 3.39
CA ASP A 698 -18.23 -14.44 2.07
C ASP A 698 -17.19 -14.93 1.04
N GLY A 699 -15.92 -14.97 1.44
CA GLY A 699 -14.83 -15.51 0.64
C GLY A 699 -14.94 -16.99 0.33
N TRP A 700 -15.51 -17.78 1.25
CA TRP A 700 -15.79 -19.19 0.98
C TRP A 700 -16.94 -19.32 -0.04
N GLU A 701 -18.01 -18.55 0.14
CA GLU A 701 -19.17 -18.56 -0.75
C GLU A 701 -18.82 -18.16 -2.18
N GLU A 702 -18.09 -17.05 -2.38
CA GLU A 702 -17.63 -16.61 -3.70
C GLU A 702 -16.75 -17.65 -4.37
N ASN A 703 -15.84 -18.29 -3.62
CA ASN A 703 -14.95 -19.33 -4.16
C ASN A 703 -15.73 -20.56 -4.69
N TYR A 704 -16.86 -20.90 -4.08
CA TYR A 704 -17.72 -22.02 -4.49
C TYR A 704 -18.97 -21.59 -5.30
N GLY A 705 -19.09 -20.31 -5.64
CA GLY A 705 -20.17 -19.79 -6.48
C GLY A 705 -21.54 -19.70 -5.80
N LEU A 706 -21.55 -19.66 -4.46
CA LEU A 706 -22.68 -19.24 -3.64
C LEU A 706 -22.74 -17.70 -3.61
N ASN A 707 -23.74 -17.13 -2.93
CA ASN A 707 -23.95 -15.70 -2.95
C ASN A 707 -23.98 -15.15 -1.51
N PRO A 708 -22.94 -14.38 -1.09
CA PRO A 708 -22.72 -13.91 0.29
C PRO A 708 -23.68 -12.83 0.78
N LYS A 709 -24.86 -12.77 0.15
CA LYS A 709 -25.93 -11.80 0.39
C LYS A 709 -27.27 -12.48 0.46
N ASN A 710 -27.28 -13.81 0.41
CA ASN A 710 -28.43 -14.67 0.38
C ASN A 710 -28.28 -15.83 1.37
N ALA A 711 -28.55 -15.54 2.64
CA ALA A 711 -28.58 -16.49 3.76
C ALA A 711 -29.48 -17.75 3.62
N GLY A 712 -30.16 -17.90 2.48
CA GLY A 712 -30.94 -19.07 2.11
C GLY A 712 -30.29 -19.92 1.02
N ASP A 713 -29.01 -19.74 0.71
CA ASP A 713 -28.25 -20.74 -0.06
C ASP A 713 -27.32 -21.62 0.79
N ASN A 714 -27.18 -21.38 2.11
CA ASN A 714 -26.66 -22.40 3.05
C ASN A 714 -27.36 -23.76 3.01
N ASP A 715 -28.63 -23.82 2.59
CA ASP A 715 -29.42 -25.05 2.49
C ASP A 715 -29.39 -25.68 1.08
N THR A 716 -28.52 -25.18 0.21
CA THR A 716 -28.29 -25.75 -1.11
C THR A 716 -27.40 -26.99 -1.04
N ASP A 717 -27.71 -27.94 -1.91
CA ASP A 717 -27.03 -29.20 -2.13
C ASP A 717 -26.78 -29.23 -3.66
N THR A 718 -25.60 -28.75 -4.07
CA THR A 718 -25.34 -28.36 -5.47
C THR A 718 -24.91 -29.57 -6.30
N ASP A 719 -24.13 -30.45 -5.71
CA ASP A 719 -23.62 -31.72 -6.22
C ASP A 719 -24.59 -32.90 -6.05
N ASN A 720 -25.56 -32.82 -5.13
CA ASN A 720 -26.64 -33.80 -4.86
C ASN A 720 -26.19 -35.05 -4.09
N ASP A 721 -25.28 -34.90 -3.15
CA ASP A 721 -24.81 -35.97 -2.26
C ASP A 721 -25.63 -36.06 -0.93
N ASP A 722 -26.63 -35.19 -0.75
CA ASP A 722 -27.44 -34.98 0.47
C ASP A 722 -26.73 -34.19 1.62
N LEU A 723 -25.54 -33.63 1.38
CA LEU A 723 -24.85 -32.65 2.22
C LEU A 723 -25.20 -31.22 1.75
N ILE A 724 -25.41 -30.29 2.68
CA ILE A 724 -25.77 -28.90 2.34
C ILE A 724 -24.58 -27.98 2.58
N ALA A 725 -24.51 -26.86 1.85
CA ALA A 725 -23.38 -25.93 1.83
C ALA A 725 -22.84 -25.52 3.22
N VAL A 726 -23.69 -25.27 4.22
CA VAL A 726 -23.17 -24.93 5.58
C VAL A 726 -22.51 -26.12 6.28
N TYR A 727 -22.94 -27.35 6.00
CA TYR A 727 -22.24 -28.53 6.49
C TYR A 727 -21.00 -28.86 5.67
N GLU A 728 -20.99 -28.53 4.38
CA GLU A 728 -19.80 -28.60 3.53
C GLU A 728 -18.67 -27.75 4.12
N TYR A 729 -18.96 -26.46 4.33
CA TYR A 729 -18.04 -25.52 4.98
C TYR A 729 -17.53 -26.07 6.33
N GLY A 730 -18.45 -26.57 7.17
CA GLY A 730 -18.10 -27.12 8.48
C GLY A 730 -17.24 -28.39 8.46
N ASN A 731 -17.16 -29.11 7.33
CA ASN A 731 -16.36 -30.33 7.17
C ASN A 731 -15.17 -30.16 6.20
N ASN A 732 -14.97 -28.97 5.62
CA ASN A 732 -13.96 -28.67 4.59
C ASN A 732 -14.12 -29.49 3.30
N THR A 733 -15.35 -29.74 2.88
CA THR A 733 -15.68 -30.40 1.61
C THR A 733 -16.03 -29.35 0.53
N ASP A 734 -15.99 -29.77 -0.74
CA ASP A 734 -16.35 -28.93 -1.89
C ASP A 734 -17.86 -29.07 -2.20
N PRO A 735 -18.71 -28.04 -1.99
CA PRO A 735 -20.15 -28.12 -2.24
C PRO A 735 -20.52 -28.39 -3.71
N GLY A 736 -19.55 -28.35 -4.63
CA GLY A 736 -19.69 -28.70 -6.03
C GLY A 736 -19.19 -30.10 -6.40
N ASP A 737 -18.67 -30.89 -5.46
CA ASP A 737 -18.08 -32.21 -5.69
C ASP A 737 -18.60 -33.27 -4.71
N GLU A 738 -19.18 -34.35 -5.24
CA GLU A 738 -19.81 -35.41 -4.43
C GLU A 738 -18.80 -36.28 -3.64
N ASP A 739 -17.50 -36.16 -3.94
CA ASP A 739 -16.40 -37.00 -3.43
C ASP A 739 -15.13 -36.13 -3.38
N THR A 740 -15.01 -35.28 -2.34
CA THR A 740 -13.99 -34.22 -2.25
C THR A 740 -12.56 -34.75 -2.38
N ASP A 741 -12.29 -35.99 -1.96
CA ASP A 741 -10.97 -36.59 -1.96
C ASP A 741 -10.74 -37.69 -3.02
N ASP A 742 -11.68 -37.84 -3.95
CA ASP A 742 -11.65 -38.75 -5.10
C ASP A 742 -11.45 -40.24 -4.69
N ASP A 743 -11.94 -40.64 -3.52
CA ASP A 743 -11.70 -41.95 -2.93
C ASP A 743 -12.78 -43.01 -3.21
N SER A 744 -13.83 -42.57 -3.93
CA SER A 744 -15.03 -43.32 -4.33
C SER A 744 -16.09 -43.52 -3.23
N MET A 745 -16.06 -42.70 -2.18
CA MET A 745 -17.13 -42.56 -1.18
C MET A 745 -17.67 -41.12 -1.27
N ASP A 746 -18.96 -40.92 -0.99
CA ASP A 746 -19.50 -39.56 -0.98
C ASP A 746 -19.31 -38.88 0.38
N ASP A 747 -19.13 -37.56 0.37
CA ASP A 747 -18.80 -36.75 1.54
C ASP A 747 -19.84 -36.92 2.65
N TYR A 748 -21.13 -36.88 2.29
CA TYR A 748 -22.22 -37.19 3.21
C TYR A 748 -22.07 -38.55 3.90
N TRP A 749 -21.79 -39.62 3.15
CA TRP A 749 -21.69 -40.97 3.70
C TRP A 749 -20.49 -41.10 4.64
N GLU A 750 -19.36 -40.49 4.31
CA GLU A 750 -18.18 -40.52 5.16
C GLU A 750 -18.43 -39.84 6.51
N ILE A 751 -19.04 -38.65 6.49
CA ILE A 751 -19.36 -37.89 7.71
C ILE A 751 -20.30 -38.68 8.63
N ILE A 752 -21.36 -39.29 8.09
CA ILE A 752 -22.31 -40.05 8.93
C ILE A 752 -21.72 -41.36 9.47
N ASN A 753 -20.66 -41.87 8.84
CA ASN A 753 -19.95 -43.08 9.26
C ASN A 753 -18.64 -42.81 10.01
N GLY A 754 -18.27 -41.55 10.22
CA GLY A 754 -17.10 -41.15 11.00
C GLY A 754 -15.76 -41.29 10.29
N LEU A 755 -15.78 -41.32 8.95
CA LEU A 755 -14.60 -41.19 8.08
C LEU A 755 -14.32 -39.69 7.84
N ILE A 756 -13.20 -39.38 7.17
CA ILE A 756 -12.75 -38.02 6.93
C ILE A 756 -12.87 -37.76 5.42
N PRO A 757 -13.87 -36.98 4.97
CA PRO A 757 -14.16 -36.76 3.53
C PRO A 757 -13.10 -35.99 2.75
N THR A 758 -11.98 -35.66 3.40
CA THR A 758 -10.84 -34.96 2.79
C THR A 758 -9.57 -35.83 2.83
N ASN A 759 -9.71 -37.14 3.06
CA ASN A 759 -8.62 -38.07 3.31
C ASN A 759 -8.84 -39.41 2.57
N GLY A 760 -8.54 -39.41 1.27
CA GLY A 760 -8.79 -40.58 0.42
C GLY A 760 -7.95 -41.83 0.68
N ASP A 761 -7.18 -41.86 1.78
CA ASP A 761 -6.52 -43.05 2.30
C ASP A 761 -7.43 -43.86 3.26
N ASP A 762 -8.53 -43.29 3.76
CA ASP A 762 -9.43 -43.98 4.69
C ASP A 762 -10.52 -44.85 4.05
N ASN A 763 -10.70 -44.81 2.72
CA ASN A 763 -11.34 -45.90 1.96
C ASN A 763 -10.80 -47.30 2.29
N MET A 764 -9.54 -47.42 2.70
CA MET A 764 -8.86 -48.66 3.07
C MET A 764 -8.90 -48.95 4.58
N SER A 765 -9.62 -48.15 5.36
CA SER A 765 -9.87 -48.38 6.78
C SER A 765 -10.72 -49.64 7.00
N ASN A 766 -10.62 -50.21 8.20
CA ASN A 766 -11.32 -51.44 8.62
C ASN A 766 -11.50 -51.36 10.13
N ASP A 767 -12.31 -50.38 10.54
CA ASP A 767 -12.41 -49.94 11.92
C ASP A 767 -13.17 -50.93 12.81
N ASP A 768 -14.11 -51.68 12.24
CA ASP A 768 -14.86 -52.76 12.90
C ASP A 768 -14.09 -54.11 12.96
N ALA A 769 -12.97 -54.21 12.23
CA ALA A 769 -12.08 -55.37 12.10
C ALA A 769 -12.75 -56.63 11.49
N ASP A 770 -13.74 -56.49 10.62
CA ASP A 770 -14.43 -57.61 9.98
C ASP A 770 -13.75 -58.13 8.69
N ASN A 771 -12.71 -57.40 8.21
CA ASN A 771 -11.93 -57.61 6.98
C ASN A 771 -12.59 -57.11 5.69
N LEU A 772 -13.56 -56.20 5.79
CA LEU A 772 -14.02 -55.33 4.72
C LEU A 772 -13.27 -53.99 4.84
N TYR A 773 -13.23 -53.26 3.72
CA TYR A 773 -12.68 -51.91 3.67
C TYR A 773 -13.83 -50.93 3.52
N ALA A 774 -13.73 -49.73 4.08
CA ALA A 774 -14.80 -48.72 4.04
C ALA A 774 -15.42 -48.54 2.63
N VAL A 775 -14.61 -48.43 1.58
CA VAL A 775 -15.13 -48.30 0.19
C VAL A 775 -15.93 -49.52 -0.28
N TRP A 776 -15.60 -50.72 0.18
CA TRP A 776 -16.41 -51.90 -0.11
C TRP A 776 -17.76 -51.82 0.58
N GLU A 777 -17.80 -51.27 1.79
CA GLU A 777 -19.00 -51.15 2.60
C GLU A 777 -19.94 -50.10 2.06
N TYR A 778 -19.41 -48.95 1.67
CA TYR A 778 -20.12 -47.92 0.91
C TYR A 778 -20.81 -48.53 -0.32
N LEU A 779 -20.05 -49.20 -1.19
CA LEU A 779 -20.55 -49.81 -2.43
C LEU A 779 -21.59 -50.94 -2.20
N ASN A 780 -21.64 -51.54 -1.01
CA ASN A 780 -22.56 -52.65 -0.69
C ASN A 780 -23.62 -52.29 0.36
N GLY A 781 -23.62 -51.06 0.88
CA GLY A 781 -24.51 -50.59 1.93
C GLY A 781 -24.37 -51.34 3.26
N THR A 782 -23.13 -51.63 3.70
CA THR A 782 -22.83 -52.18 5.02
C THR A 782 -22.29 -51.11 5.97
N ASP A 783 -22.15 -51.46 7.26
CA ASP A 783 -21.83 -50.52 8.35
C ASP A 783 -20.34 -50.64 8.68
N PRO A 784 -19.52 -49.58 8.48
CA PRO A 784 -18.07 -49.62 8.67
C PRO A 784 -17.60 -49.60 10.13
N ASN A 785 -18.52 -49.62 11.11
CA ASN A 785 -18.24 -49.43 12.54
C ASN A 785 -18.60 -50.61 13.49
#